data_AF-A0A7Y3V8H3-F1
#
_entry.id   AF-A0A7Y3V8H3-F1
#
_cell.length_a   1.000
_cell.length_b   1.000
_cell.length_c   1.000
_cell.angle_alpha   90.00
_cell.angle_beta   90.00
_cell.angle_gamma   90.00
#
_symmetry.space_group_name_H-M   'P 1'
#
loop_
_entity.id
_entity.type
_entity.pdbx_description
1 polymer ?
#
loop_
_entity_poly.entity_id
_entity_poly.type
_entity_poly.pdbx_seq_one_letter_code
_entity_poly.pdbx_strand_id
1 'polypeptide(L)'
;MNNKRIIASFLAILISISSFFNVVFAQLNPSINVDKKLSQEKTLLELDGKEIEENENGEIIVNFKDIKDGNGVLKYIGNKSIPKGKYGIWVETGVSNFEAILLEEYEDYDEDEDTDKNTKCTSVIFHKKVWDTEVVYGISDDEFAEYVEPKDVIKKVKIKIVTDDPSYVDVSGLEKLIIRGKKYLNEMQCYKEEYIKKLQNTIKESENLLGKENIEKEEINKQIGILTPIVENPEKKEFNKTELNKILKKVETLNKENYTKGSYEKVEFYIDYIKSEGDKFQNQLEVDICAQELKKIVDGLVDISKLKEIIVKADKLEKGSLSDDSWTNFENALEKAKEVYKNKVSSRKDVDDALKNLNSTMALLSNMDKSALKIAIEKVENLHENEFKPESIAGKQKILSDAKSVYSNSHATQEQIEQAVKNIDNWLNKLEKKYVVYYETIDKRRINLDASNSIELDISQGGGRFCLEGKPELKDGNEIYWVFDYAKRETVAFTSVKDGKLYLKGVGDTTIQLKFTKNIDYNNDPAIVTINLKVKDIPKIEDIKVYIDDKEVSDKISINGKQNITLGLKAKFQGENDYVGVDRSAFEYYTLNERNDNTHGDRGDKNSIIHLYNYNEDVTGMIISEMVGNATIVIDFPRDGVKKQIPVEVKHVPVEEICFNVPKEFEYEELGFAPGSYNGIYLRNVLEIKPKNATYKGEVELKFNDESIASRERKYGDYIKPKKDGTVDVTAYLKTDGKEFKVTRTIKFYKKKTAVENIKATKDKIQVKVDEILPIGIETVPKDASNKEFEYKVSKNGVVDIIGNSVKGLKEGTVEIEAKSKDKNCKNTVKVTVTVLPKGKLRDVKEEVKNTIKQVTTNIKKDKYDFNDEWNILGLVRNDKNLISEEQKNDYLNSIIQSMKNGNDLSAKAKPTNIEKVVIALTSIGKSVENVNGENLLKNIYENPNISNGLNESAYALIALDSLNYNVPDNAMWTRNKLIEEVKKYQNSNGGFGLFNNETASIDMTAIALQALSTYKDRDDVKPIIEKALDYLRKNKTEYGGFKDAGKENAESAAQVLVALTSLGIDPLDPSNKFGDENYNVVTNILSYRNNKDGKFNHWKQDDSSNLMSTNQSYYALVSYLRFMENRSKLYDMRDEKVEVKEETKEFEIKNLTAKKEFKLGTDEEIIIKAINKTKENKDVALIVGLFNKDGKLVNYGAVEQNIKVNENVNLTVGLPLPKEGEYTVKAFVWDSLSGMNPMSKVIEIPVK
;
A
#
# COMPACT_ATOMS: atom_id res chain seq x y z
N MET A 1 -40.16 -10.29 -52.67
CA MET A 1 -40.51 -9.57 -51.43
C MET A 1 -39.43 -9.86 -50.41
N ASN A 2 -38.52 -8.90 -50.16
CA ASN A 2 -37.29 -9.14 -49.38
C ASN A 2 -37.31 -8.32 -48.07
N ASN A 3 -36.21 -8.39 -47.30
CA ASN A 3 -35.84 -7.45 -46.24
C ASN A 3 -36.67 -7.45 -44.93
N LYS A 4 -37.15 -8.61 -44.45
CA LYS A 4 -37.52 -8.79 -43.02
C LYS A 4 -36.86 -9.96 -42.26
N ARG A 5 -36.26 -10.95 -42.93
CA ARG A 5 -35.55 -12.06 -42.24
C ARG A 5 -34.06 -11.81 -41.95
N ILE A 6 -33.39 -10.91 -42.68
CA ILE A 6 -31.94 -10.64 -42.51
C ILE A 6 -31.65 -9.84 -41.23
N ILE A 7 -32.53 -8.91 -40.86
CA ILE A 7 -32.36 -8.04 -39.69
C ILE A 7 -32.47 -8.84 -38.36
N ALA A 8 -33.32 -9.87 -38.32
CA ALA A 8 -33.47 -10.72 -37.14
C ALA A 8 -32.20 -11.52 -36.82
N SER A 9 -31.52 -12.06 -37.85
CA SER A 9 -30.27 -12.80 -37.66
C SER A 9 -29.12 -11.92 -37.16
N PHE A 10 -29.05 -10.66 -37.62
CA PHE A 10 -28.05 -9.70 -37.13
C PHE A 10 -28.22 -9.37 -35.65
N LEU A 11 -29.47 -9.20 -35.19
CA LEU A 11 -29.75 -8.92 -33.77
C LEU A 11 -29.46 -10.14 -32.88
N ALA A 12 -29.74 -11.36 -33.37
CA ALA A 12 -29.42 -12.59 -32.65
C ALA A 12 -27.91 -12.81 -32.48
N ILE A 13 -27.10 -12.53 -33.51
CA ILE A 13 -25.63 -12.67 -33.44
C ILE A 13 -25.03 -11.70 -32.41
N LEU A 14 -25.51 -10.45 -32.36
CA LEU A 14 -25.07 -9.47 -31.35
C LEU A 14 -25.41 -9.88 -29.90
N ILE A 15 -26.54 -10.56 -29.70
CA ILE A 15 -26.96 -11.08 -28.38
C ILE A 15 -26.19 -12.37 -27.99
N SER A 16 -25.70 -13.14 -28.97
CA SER A 16 -24.89 -14.33 -28.73
C SER A 16 -23.46 -14.02 -28.26
N ILE A 17 -22.88 -12.88 -28.67
CA ILE A 17 -21.47 -12.54 -28.36
C ILE A 17 -21.28 -12.16 -26.87
N SER A 18 -22.26 -11.51 -26.24
CA SER A 18 -22.23 -11.21 -24.79
C SER A 18 -22.41 -12.45 -23.89
N SER A 19 -22.76 -13.60 -24.47
CA SER A 19 -23.11 -14.82 -23.72
C SER A 19 -21.98 -15.84 -23.60
N PHE A 20 -20.79 -15.57 -24.16
CA PHE A 20 -19.74 -16.60 -24.34
C PHE A 20 -18.56 -16.54 -23.34
N PHE A 21 -18.54 -15.60 -22.39
CA PHE A 21 -17.42 -15.42 -21.45
C PHE A 21 -17.77 -15.70 -19.97
N ASN A 22 -18.80 -16.52 -19.71
CA ASN A 22 -19.21 -16.90 -18.35
C ASN A 22 -19.56 -18.39 -18.19
N VAL A 23 -18.71 -19.28 -18.73
CA VAL A 23 -18.65 -20.71 -18.36
C VAL A 23 -17.18 -21.14 -18.29
N VAL A 24 -16.86 -22.13 -17.44
CA VAL A 24 -15.52 -22.73 -17.22
C VAL A 24 -14.53 -21.85 -16.43
N PHE A 25 -14.87 -21.59 -15.16
CA PHE A 25 -13.87 -21.76 -14.11
C PHE A 25 -14.15 -23.10 -13.39
N ALA A 26 -13.34 -24.11 -13.70
CA ALA A 26 -13.40 -25.42 -13.05
C ALA A 26 -11.98 -25.94 -12.79
N GLN A 27 -11.59 -25.91 -11.52
CA GLN A 27 -10.51 -26.66 -10.86
C GLN A 27 -9.20 -26.95 -11.65
N LEU A 28 -8.07 -26.42 -11.15
CA LEU A 28 -6.87 -27.24 -10.93
C LEU A 28 -5.93 -26.68 -9.84
N ASN A 29 -6.32 -26.94 -8.59
CA ASN A 29 -5.46 -27.31 -7.45
C ASN A 29 -3.99 -26.78 -7.37
N PRO A 30 -3.71 -25.75 -6.54
CA PRO A 30 -2.34 -25.35 -6.17
C PRO A 30 -1.75 -26.25 -5.07
N SER A 31 -1.53 -27.54 -5.34
CA SER A 31 -0.85 -28.47 -4.42
C SER A 31 0.69 -28.33 -4.46
N ILE A 32 1.20 -27.14 -4.11
CA ILE A 32 2.60 -26.94 -3.71
C ILE A 32 2.59 -26.23 -2.36
N ASN A 33 2.49 -27.03 -1.30
CA ASN A 33 2.80 -26.59 0.06
C ASN A 33 4.31 -26.36 0.18
N VAL A 34 4.72 -25.26 0.80
CA VAL A 34 6.06 -25.07 1.37
C VAL A 34 5.92 -24.41 2.73
N ASP A 35 6.69 -24.92 3.67
CA ASP A 35 6.74 -24.53 5.07
C ASP A 35 7.01 -23.03 5.30
N LYS A 36 6.09 -22.40 6.04
CA LYS A 36 6.39 -21.19 6.83
C LYS A 36 7.08 -21.58 8.14
N LYS A 37 8.26 -22.23 8.05
CA LYS A 37 8.97 -22.75 9.23
C LYS A 37 10.46 -22.39 9.34
N LEU A 38 10.93 -21.50 8.47
CA LEU A 38 12.14 -20.71 8.70
C LEU A 38 11.76 -19.21 8.77
N SER A 39 12.69 -18.39 9.27
CA SER A 39 12.66 -16.91 9.33
C SER A 39 11.51 -16.19 10.09
N GLN A 40 11.18 -16.60 11.33
CA GLN A 40 10.44 -15.76 12.31
C GLN A 40 10.99 -15.75 13.75
N GLU A 41 12.27 -15.45 13.92
CA GLU A 41 12.74 -14.56 15.00
C GLU A 41 13.65 -13.50 14.35
N LYS A 42 13.37 -12.22 14.59
CA LYS A 42 14.10 -11.10 13.96
C LYS A 42 14.97 -10.34 14.96
N THR A 43 16.03 -9.74 14.47
CA THR A 43 16.82 -8.76 15.23
C THR A 43 16.04 -7.46 15.35
N LEU A 44 15.90 -6.93 16.56
CA LEU A 44 15.19 -5.68 16.83
C LEU A 44 16.18 -4.53 17.00
N LEU A 45 16.19 -3.62 16.04
CA LEU A 45 16.87 -2.33 16.13
C LEU A 45 15.86 -1.20 16.19
N GLU A 46 16.19 -0.14 16.91
CA GLU A 46 15.46 1.12 16.95
C GLU A 46 16.16 2.15 16.06
N LEU A 47 15.40 3.04 15.45
CA LEU A 47 15.88 4.31 14.91
C LEU A 47 14.92 5.41 15.33
N ASP A 48 15.43 6.44 16.01
CA ASP A 48 14.71 7.66 16.39
C ASP A 48 13.35 7.41 17.09
N GLY A 49 13.25 6.39 17.96
CA GLY A 49 12.01 6.00 18.65
C GLY A 49 11.09 5.05 17.88
N LYS A 50 11.58 4.41 16.79
CA LYS A 50 10.86 3.38 16.05
C LYS A 50 11.66 2.09 15.91
N GLU A 51 11.02 1.00 16.30
CA GLU A 51 11.43 -0.37 15.99
C GLU A 51 11.43 -0.60 14.46
N ILE A 52 12.56 -1.07 13.93
CA ILE A 52 12.76 -1.43 12.52
C ILE A 52 13.07 -2.93 12.45
N GLU A 53 12.13 -3.68 11.87
CA GLU A 53 12.32 -5.08 11.58
C GLU A 53 13.29 -5.30 10.40
N GLU A 54 14.14 -6.33 10.50
CA GLU A 54 14.75 -6.96 9.33
C GLU A 54 13.66 -7.35 8.32
N ASN A 55 13.89 -7.06 7.04
CA ASN A 55 12.99 -7.55 5.99
C ASN A 55 13.38 -8.98 5.56
N GLU A 56 12.66 -9.47 4.55
CA GLU A 56 12.76 -10.80 3.93
C GLU A 56 14.16 -11.20 3.38
N ASN A 57 15.19 -10.36 3.51
CA ASN A 57 16.62 -10.63 3.18
C ASN A 57 17.57 -10.57 4.42
N GLY A 58 17.08 -10.49 5.66
CA GLY A 58 17.93 -10.06 6.79
C GLY A 58 18.59 -8.69 6.54
N GLU A 59 18.01 -7.90 5.63
CA GLU A 59 18.42 -6.54 5.30
C GLU A 59 17.58 -5.61 6.15
N ILE A 60 18.21 -4.72 6.90
CA ILE A 60 17.51 -3.63 7.57
C ILE A 60 17.43 -2.49 6.55
N ILE A 61 16.32 -2.47 5.81
CA ILE A 61 16.03 -1.43 4.82
C ILE A 61 15.35 -0.26 5.54
N VAL A 62 16.15 0.76 5.82
CA VAL A 62 15.68 2.06 6.29
C VAL A 62 15.46 2.93 5.05
N ASN A 63 14.25 3.45 4.82
CA ASN A 63 14.11 4.48 3.78
C ASN A 63 14.60 5.80 4.37
N PHE A 64 15.33 6.63 3.61
CA PHE A 64 15.96 7.84 4.16
C PHE A 64 14.95 8.84 4.76
N LYS A 65 13.72 8.83 4.26
CA LYS A 65 12.53 9.56 4.75
C LYS A 65 12.04 9.15 6.16
N ASP A 66 12.49 8.00 6.67
CA ASP A 66 12.08 7.45 7.97
C ASP A 66 13.12 7.76 9.07
N ILE A 67 14.30 8.29 8.68
CA ILE A 67 15.32 8.87 9.56
C ILE A 67 15.01 10.35 9.76
N LYS A 68 15.08 10.87 11.00
CA LYS A 68 14.93 12.32 11.22
C LYS A 68 16.19 13.08 10.83
N ASP A 69 15.98 14.28 10.30
CA ASP A 69 16.91 15.42 10.22
C ASP A 69 18.29 15.17 9.58
N GLY A 70 18.55 13.98 9.03
CA GLY A 70 19.78 13.57 8.34
C GLY A 70 20.78 12.80 9.20
N ASN A 71 20.67 12.87 10.53
CA ASN A 71 21.49 12.12 11.49
C ASN A 71 20.56 11.28 12.38
N GLY A 72 20.64 9.95 12.26
CA GLY A 72 19.83 9.02 13.05
C GLY A 72 20.69 8.19 14.01
N VAL A 73 20.12 7.79 15.15
CA VAL A 73 20.78 6.91 16.12
C VAL A 73 20.18 5.52 16.05
N LEU A 74 20.92 4.57 15.49
CA LEU A 74 20.51 3.17 15.44
C LEU A 74 20.82 2.51 16.79
N LYS A 75 19.79 2.05 17.48
CA LYS A 75 19.86 1.55 18.85
C LYS A 75 19.54 0.05 18.89
N TYR A 76 20.33 -0.75 19.60
CA TYR A 76 19.99 -2.16 19.77
C TYR A 76 18.96 -2.31 20.90
N ILE A 77 17.78 -2.85 20.58
CA ILE A 77 16.66 -3.00 21.53
C ILE A 77 16.19 -4.45 21.69
N GLY A 78 16.89 -5.41 21.07
CA GLY A 78 16.63 -6.83 21.28
C GLY A 78 17.03 -7.30 22.69
N ASN A 79 16.29 -8.26 23.25
CA ASN A 79 16.63 -8.90 24.54
C ASN A 79 17.66 -10.04 24.40
N LYS A 80 18.28 -10.23 23.22
CA LYS A 80 19.16 -11.37 22.92
C LYS A 80 20.62 -11.01 23.22
N SER A 81 21.34 -11.86 23.94
CA SER A 81 22.77 -11.68 24.18
C SER A 81 23.55 -11.82 22.86
N ILE A 82 24.05 -10.71 22.34
CA ILE A 82 24.89 -10.68 21.14
C ILE A 82 26.22 -11.42 21.44
N PRO A 83 26.67 -12.38 20.60
CA PRO A 83 27.97 -13.04 20.78
C PRO A 83 29.15 -12.06 20.75
N LYS A 84 30.28 -12.40 21.41
CA LYS A 84 31.52 -11.62 21.29
C LYS A 84 32.15 -11.81 19.91
N GLY A 85 32.04 -10.78 19.07
CA GLY A 85 32.65 -10.71 17.74
C GLY A 85 32.86 -9.25 17.32
N LYS A 86 33.60 -9.02 16.23
CA LYS A 86 33.55 -7.75 15.52
C LYS A 86 32.37 -7.78 14.55
N TYR A 87 31.66 -6.67 14.46
CA TYR A 87 30.46 -6.54 13.62
C TYR A 87 30.69 -5.50 12.53
N GLY A 88 30.68 -5.95 11.28
CA GLY A 88 30.78 -5.09 10.11
C GLY A 88 29.42 -4.55 9.72
N ILE A 89 29.21 -3.24 9.87
CA ILE A 89 28.06 -2.56 9.29
C ILE A 89 28.39 -2.25 7.82
N TRP A 90 27.83 -3.02 6.89
CA TRP A 90 27.94 -2.73 5.47
C TRP A 90 26.73 -1.92 4.99
N VAL A 91 27.00 -0.84 4.25
CA VAL A 91 26.00 0.14 3.81
C VAL A 91 26.05 0.28 2.29
N GLU A 92 25.08 -0.31 1.61
CA GLU A 92 24.98 -0.24 0.14
C GLU A 92 24.20 1.02 -0.27
N THR A 93 24.92 2.10 -0.59
CA THR A 93 24.38 3.36 -1.14
C THR A 93 24.85 3.60 -2.57
N GLY A 94 23.98 4.11 -3.43
CA GLY A 94 24.31 4.47 -4.82
C GLY A 94 25.18 5.72 -5.00
N VAL A 95 25.83 6.18 -3.92
CA VAL A 95 26.71 7.35 -3.84
C VAL A 95 27.62 7.19 -2.62
N SER A 96 28.86 7.69 -2.70
CA SER A 96 30.01 7.28 -1.89
C SER A 96 30.16 7.92 -0.50
N ASN A 97 29.20 8.72 -0.04
CA ASN A 97 29.47 9.78 0.96
C ASN A 97 28.82 9.54 2.34
N PHE A 98 29.03 8.38 2.96
CA PHE A 98 28.65 8.10 4.35
C PHE A 98 29.79 7.47 5.15
N GLU A 99 29.89 7.83 6.43
CA GLU A 99 30.93 7.38 7.37
C GLU A 99 30.27 7.13 8.73
N ALA A 100 30.63 6.04 9.41
CA ALA A 100 29.98 5.58 10.64
C ALA A 100 30.96 5.57 11.82
N ILE A 101 30.51 6.05 12.98
CA ILE A 101 31.33 6.19 14.19
C ILE A 101 30.66 5.44 15.34
N LEU A 102 31.41 4.54 16.00
CA LEU A 102 31.01 3.98 17.28
C LEU A 102 31.30 4.98 18.40
N LEU A 103 30.41 5.02 19.40
CA LEU A 103 30.62 5.71 20.67
C LEU A 103 30.39 4.72 21.81
N GLU A 104 31.30 4.75 22.78
CA GLU A 104 31.19 3.99 24.03
C GLU A 104 30.91 4.98 25.17
N GLU A 105 29.86 4.75 25.94
CA GLU A 105 29.60 5.49 27.18
C GLU A 105 30.38 4.85 28.33
N TYR A 106 31.14 5.66 29.07
CA TYR A 106 31.70 5.29 30.37
C TYR A 106 30.81 5.91 31.46
N GLU A 107 30.38 5.11 32.43
CA GLU A 107 29.79 5.62 33.67
C GLU A 107 30.92 6.07 34.60
N ASP A 108 30.77 7.25 35.21
CA ASP A 108 31.71 7.78 36.21
C ASP A 108 31.52 7.12 37.58
N TYR A 109 32.58 7.14 38.39
CA TYR A 109 32.77 6.27 39.56
C TYR A 109 31.98 6.67 40.81
N ASP A 110 31.61 5.65 41.60
CA ASP A 110 31.78 5.64 43.06
C ASP A 110 32.26 4.23 43.49
N GLU A 111 32.90 4.12 44.67
CA GLU A 111 33.84 3.02 44.98
C GLU A 111 33.22 1.79 45.69
N ASP A 112 33.42 0.57 45.13
CA ASP A 112 34.00 -0.61 45.83
C ASP A 112 34.13 -1.85 44.90
N GLU A 113 34.79 -2.92 45.36
CA GLU A 113 35.55 -3.86 44.51
C GLU A 113 34.81 -5.00 43.76
N ASP A 114 35.37 -5.32 42.58
CA ASP A 114 35.44 -6.62 41.86
C ASP A 114 34.16 -7.31 41.32
N THR A 115 33.74 -6.93 40.10
CA THR A 115 32.97 -7.80 39.17
C THR A 115 33.32 -7.56 37.69
N ASP A 116 33.07 -8.59 36.86
CA ASP A 116 33.34 -8.62 35.42
C ASP A 116 32.65 -7.46 34.64
N LYS A 117 33.42 -6.66 33.91
CA LYS A 117 32.92 -5.45 33.22
C LYS A 117 32.13 -5.77 31.95
N ASN A 118 30.80 -5.75 32.08
CA ASN A 118 29.85 -5.86 30.96
C ASN A 118 29.73 -4.54 30.16
N THR A 119 30.68 -4.27 29.25
CA THR A 119 30.53 -3.16 28.29
C THR A 119 29.36 -3.43 27.34
N LYS A 120 28.24 -2.71 27.51
CA LYS A 120 27.12 -2.72 26.56
C LYS A 120 27.34 -1.66 25.49
N CYS A 121 27.40 -2.06 24.22
CA CYS A 121 27.21 -1.12 23.12
C CYS A 121 25.72 -0.73 23.07
N THR A 122 25.40 0.53 23.39
CA THR A 122 24.02 1.02 23.51
C THR A 122 23.53 1.75 22.25
N SER A 123 24.43 2.32 21.43
CA SER A 123 24.08 3.24 20.34
C SER A 123 25.09 3.20 19.19
N VAL A 124 24.63 3.31 17.95
CA VAL A 124 25.44 3.64 16.76
C VAL A 124 24.89 4.93 16.15
N ILE A 125 25.76 5.93 15.89
CA ILE A 125 25.32 7.23 15.37
C ILE A 125 25.71 7.36 13.89
N PHE A 126 24.71 7.57 13.04
CA PHE A 126 24.94 7.98 11.65
C PHE A 126 25.15 9.49 11.58
N HIS A 127 26.35 9.91 11.18
CA HIS A 127 26.58 11.29 10.75
C HIS A 127 26.48 11.38 9.23
N LYS A 128 25.56 12.19 8.73
CA LYS A 128 25.66 12.72 7.37
C LYS A 128 26.83 13.70 7.35
N LYS A 129 27.90 13.34 6.65
CA LYS A 129 29.02 14.25 6.33
C LYS A 129 28.52 15.27 5.29
N VAL A 130 27.80 16.29 5.76
CA VAL A 130 27.47 17.47 4.95
C VAL A 130 28.77 18.20 4.69
N TRP A 131 29.00 18.53 3.43
CA TRP A 131 30.06 19.45 3.04
C TRP A 131 29.45 20.50 2.14
N ASP A 132 29.61 21.77 2.52
CA ASP A 132 29.47 22.92 1.63
C ASP A 132 29.97 22.55 0.22
N THR A 133 29.37 22.82 -0.93
CA THR A 133 28.46 23.89 -1.40
C THR A 133 27.54 23.35 -2.53
N GLU A 134 26.33 23.79 -2.93
CA GLU A 134 25.28 24.76 -2.49
C GLU A 134 23.97 24.55 -3.37
N VAL A 135 23.08 25.57 -3.77
CA VAL A 135 20.43 25.96 -4.92
C VAL A 135 19.91 27.29 -5.75
N VAL A 136 19.76 27.25 -7.11
CA VAL A 136 19.10 28.23 -8.07
C VAL A 136 19.59 29.70 -8.05
N TYR A 137 19.17 30.72 -8.84
CA TYR A 137 18.36 30.99 -10.07
C TYR A 137 19.30 31.79 -11.03
N GLY A 138 18.97 32.45 -12.16
CA GLY A 138 17.78 32.92 -12.91
C GLY A 138 18.32 33.80 -14.07
N ILE A 139 17.59 34.55 -14.91
CA ILE A 139 16.15 34.79 -15.21
C ILE A 139 16.07 34.87 -16.77
N SER A 140 14.97 34.74 -17.52
CA SER A 140 13.51 34.67 -17.30
C SER A 140 12.86 34.01 -18.55
N ASP A 141 11.53 33.83 -18.76
CA ASP A 141 10.27 34.06 -18.02
C ASP A 141 9.33 32.88 -18.31
N ASP A 142 8.43 32.55 -17.38
CA ASP A 142 7.15 31.80 -17.50
C ASP A 142 7.04 30.43 -18.23
N GLU A 143 7.92 30.05 -19.17
CA GLU A 143 7.75 28.87 -20.04
C GLU A 143 9.00 27.97 -20.17
N PHE A 144 9.32 27.16 -19.14
CA PHE A 144 9.65 25.71 -19.24
C PHE A 144 10.10 25.10 -17.89
N ALA A 145 9.69 23.85 -17.64
CA ALA A 145 10.28 22.85 -16.73
C ALA A 145 10.76 23.25 -15.30
N GLU A 146 9.95 22.92 -14.27
CA GLU A 146 10.47 22.45 -12.98
C GLU A 146 10.10 20.97 -12.79
N TYR A 147 11.10 20.09 -12.76
CA TYR A 147 10.93 18.63 -12.66
C TYR A 147 11.65 18.10 -11.42
N VAL A 148 10.90 17.44 -10.52
CA VAL A 148 11.39 16.54 -9.45
C VAL A 148 12.27 17.17 -8.34
N GLU A 149 11.68 17.35 -7.16
CA GLU A 149 12.44 17.42 -5.89
C GLU A 149 13.29 16.13 -5.71
N PRO A 150 14.54 16.21 -5.18
CA PRO A 150 15.45 15.06 -5.05
C PRO A 150 15.09 14.11 -3.90
N LYS A 151 13.88 13.52 -3.93
CA LYS A 151 13.42 12.43 -3.05
C LYS A 151 13.96 11.04 -3.46
N ASP A 152 14.71 11.00 -4.57
CA ASP A 152 14.93 9.78 -5.34
C ASP A 152 16.38 9.25 -5.35
N VAL A 153 17.37 10.01 -4.84
CA VAL A 153 18.81 9.67 -4.96
C VAL A 153 19.26 8.56 -4.01
N ILE A 154 18.73 8.51 -2.78
CA ILE A 154 18.84 7.32 -1.89
C ILE A 154 17.45 7.00 -1.36
N LYS A 155 16.66 6.25 -2.14
CA LYS A 155 15.32 5.80 -1.71
C LYS A 155 15.37 4.88 -0.48
N LYS A 156 16.47 4.14 -0.33
CA LYS A 156 16.69 3.10 0.68
C LYS A 156 18.16 3.05 1.06
N VAL A 157 18.44 3.03 2.36
CA VAL A 157 19.70 2.55 2.93
C VAL A 157 19.51 1.06 3.18
N LYS A 158 20.38 0.22 2.64
CA LYS A 158 20.50 -1.18 3.10
C LYS A 158 21.57 -1.23 4.18
N ILE A 159 21.18 -1.63 5.37
CA ILE A 159 22.10 -2.02 6.44
C ILE A 159 22.12 -3.55 6.46
N LYS A 160 23.31 -4.13 6.41
CA LYS A 160 23.52 -5.56 6.61
C LYS A 160 24.51 -5.76 7.76
N ILE A 161 24.10 -6.53 8.77
CA ILE A 161 24.99 -6.97 9.84
C ILE A 161 25.82 -8.12 9.27
N VAL A 162 27.08 -7.84 8.95
CA VAL A 162 28.03 -8.88 8.54
C VAL A 162 28.78 -9.34 9.78
N THR A 163 28.57 -10.61 10.13
CA THR A 163 29.40 -11.32 11.12
C THR A 163 30.63 -11.90 10.42
N ASP A 164 31.79 -11.79 11.08
CA ASP A 164 33.03 -12.43 10.64
C ASP A 164 33.04 -13.96 10.94
N ASP A 165 31.94 -14.50 11.50
CA ASP A 165 31.77 -15.94 11.78
C ASP A 165 31.62 -16.75 10.47
N PRO A 166 32.57 -17.64 10.13
CA PRO A 166 32.54 -18.42 8.89
C PRO A 166 31.47 -19.52 8.88
N SER A 167 30.76 -19.77 9.99
CA SER A 167 29.66 -20.73 10.06
C SER A 167 28.30 -20.16 9.61
N TYR A 168 28.17 -18.84 9.47
CA TYR A 168 26.89 -18.21 9.10
C TYR A 168 26.63 -18.25 7.58
N VAL A 169 25.50 -18.84 7.19
CA VAL A 169 25.05 -18.95 5.80
C VAL A 169 23.79 -18.10 5.59
N ASP A 170 23.95 -17.00 4.88
CA ASP A 170 22.86 -16.10 4.51
C ASP A 170 22.02 -16.69 3.36
N VAL A 171 20.87 -17.27 3.70
CA VAL A 171 19.92 -17.89 2.77
C VAL A 171 18.98 -16.88 2.09
N SER A 172 18.93 -15.67 2.59
CA SER A 172 17.74 -14.82 2.56
C SER A 172 17.43 -14.20 1.19
N GLY A 173 18.48 -13.93 0.39
CA GLY A 173 18.33 -13.52 -1.01
C GLY A 173 17.58 -14.54 -1.87
N LEU A 174 17.53 -15.81 -1.46
CA LEU A 174 16.72 -16.85 -2.11
C LEU A 174 15.24 -16.75 -1.70
N GLU A 175 14.95 -16.43 -0.44
CA GLU A 175 13.60 -16.27 0.11
C GLU A 175 12.82 -15.15 -0.61
N LYS A 176 13.42 -13.97 -0.85
CA LYS A 176 12.75 -12.92 -1.65
C LYS A 176 12.48 -13.31 -3.09
N LEU A 177 13.38 -14.08 -3.73
CA LEU A 177 13.18 -14.53 -5.11
C LEU A 177 12.01 -15.52 -5.19
N ILE A 178 11.89 -16.43 -4.22
CA ILE A 178 10.74 -17.32 -4.04
C ILE A 178 9.44 -16.51 -3.89
N ILE A 179 9.42 -15.51 -2.99
CA ILE A 179 8.22 -14.70 -2.71
C ILE A 179 7.81 -13.87 -3.95
N ARG A 180 8.75 -13.20 -4.61
CA ARG A 180 8.50 -12.43 -5.84
C ARG A 180 8.04 -13.34 -7.00
N GLY A 181 8.61 -14.54 -7.11
CA GLY A 181 8.18 -15.55 -8.08
C GLY A 181 6.76 -16.05 -7.81
N LYS A 182 6.41 -16.35 -6.55
CA LYS A 182 5.05 -16.78 -6.15
C LYS A 182 3.98 -15.75 -6.50
N LYS A 183 4.31 -14.45 -6.54
CA LYS A 183 3.37 -13.42 -7.01
C LYS A 183 2.91 -13.67 -8.45
N TYR A 184 3.80 -13.98 -9.39
CA TYR A 184 3.42 -14.24 -10.79
C TYR A 184 2.59 -15.51 -10.95
N LEU A 185 2.69 -16.47 -10.02
CA LEU A 185 1.83 -17.66 -10.00
C LEU A 185 0.37 -17.33 -9.63
N ASN A 186 0.15 -16.33 -8.77
CA ASN A 186 -1.20 -15.82 -8.47
C ASN A 186 -1.80 -15.01 -9.63
N GLU A 187 -0.97 -14.55 -10.56
CA GLU A 187 -1.34 -13.81 -11.77
C GLU A 187 -1.24 -14.69 -13.04
N MET A 188 -1.13 -16.02 -12.91
CA MET A 188 -0.74 -16.96 -13.98
C MET A 188 -1.54 -16.85 -15.29
N GLN A 189 -2.80 -16.42 -15.24
CA GLN A 189 -3.62 -16.14 -16.41
C GLN A 189 -2.99 -15.10 -17.37
N CYS A 190 -2.17 -14.19 -16.85
CA CYS A 190 -1.48 -13.12 -17.57
C CYS A 190 -0.13 -13.51 -18.20
N TYR A 191 0.37 -14.73 -17.95
CA TYR A 191 1.73 -15.17 -18.32
C TYR A 191 1.70 -16.48 -19.12
N LYS A 192 2.76 -16.77 -19.90
CA LYS A 192 2.85 -17.99 -20.72
C LYS A 192 2.85 -19.24 -19.82
N GLU A 193 2.15 -20.29 -20.24
CA GLU A 193 2.02 -21.53 -19.45
C GLU A 193 3.36 -22.23 -19.23
N GLU A 194 4.25 -22.23 -20.24
CA GLU A 194 5.61 -22.77 -20.13
C GLU A 194 6.47 -22.00 -19.12
N TYR A 195 6.33 -20.67 -19.09
CA TYR A 195 7.00 -19.80 -18.11
C TYR A 195 6.50 -20.08 -16.69
N ILE A 196 5.17 -20.15 -16.49
CA ILE A 196 4.57 -20.47 -15.18
C ILE A 196 5.01 -21.85 -14.69
N LYS A 197 5.05 -22.85 -15.57
CA LYS A 197 5.50 -24.21 -15.25
C LYS A 197 6.99 -24.27 -14.89
N LYS A 198 7.84 -23.53 -15.60
CA LYS A 198 9.28 -23.37 -15.29
C LYS A 198 9.47 -22.71 -13.93
N LEU A 199 8.76 -21.61 -13.67
CA LEU A 199 8.81 -20.85 -12.43
C LEU A 199 8.35 -21.69 -11.23
N GLN A 200 7.26 -22.45 -11.35
CA GLN A 200 6.78 -23.37 -10.30
C GLN A 200 7.83 -24.41 -9.91
N ASN A 201 8.51 -25.01 -10.89
CA ASN A 201 9.54 -26.02 -10.62
C ASN A 201 10.75 -25.42 -9.90
N THR A 202 11.34 -24.33 -10.42
CA THR A 202 12.54 -23.73 -9.82
C THR A 202 12.26 -23.10 -8.45
N ILE A 203 11.07 -22.53 -8.22
CA ILE A 203 10.65 -22.12 -6.87
C ILE A 203 10.66 -23.33 -5.92
N LYS A 204 10.04 -24.45 -6.30
CA LYS A 204 9.99 -25.65 -5.46
C LYS A 204 11.38 -26.25 -5.19
N GLU A 205 12.29 -26.21 -6.16
CA GLU A 205 13.69 -26.60 -5.98
C GLU A 205 14.42 -25.70 -4.97
N SER A 206 14.24 -24.38 -5.07
CA SER A 206 14.79 -23.41 -4.13
C SER A 206 14.23 -23.57 -2.72
N GLU A 207 12.94 -23.84 -2.60
CA GLU A 207 12.26 -24.04 -1.33
C GLU A 207 12.65 -25.35 -0.65
N ASN A 208 12.90 -26.43 -1.41
CA ASN A 208 13.46 -27.66 -0.88
C ASN A 208 14.90 -27.47 -0.35
N LEU A 209 15.70 -26.58 -0.96
CA LEU A 209 17.08 -26.30 -0.52
C LEU A 209 17.09 -25.62 0.85
N LEU A 210 16.19 -24.66 1.08
CA LEU A 210 16.03 -23.97 2.37
C LEU A 210 15.63 -24.89 3.53
N GLY A 211 15.10 -26.08 3.23
CA GLY A 211 14.65 -27.07 4.22
C GLY A 211 15.73 -28.05 4.71
N LYS A 212 16.99 -27.97 4.26
CA LYS A 212 18.07 -28.83 4.79
C LYS A 212 18.60 -28.27 6.13
N GLU A 213 18.96 -29.16 7.06
CA GLU A 213 19.54 -28.77 8.36
C GLU A 213 20.98 -28.23 8.27
N ASN A 214 21.74 -28.64 7.24
CA ASN A 214 23.07 -28.12 6.95
C ASN A 214 23.13 -27.75 5.46
N ILE A 215 23.26 -26.45 5.16
CA ILE A 215 23.32 -25.91 3.79
C ILE A 215 24.66 -25.22 3.60
N GLU A 216 25.35 -25.51 2.49
CA GLU A 216 26.60 -24.82 2.15
C GLU A 216 26.32 -23.51 1.39
N LYS A 217 27.14 -22.49 1.67
CA LYS A 217 27.03 -21.14 1.08
C LYS A 217 27.08 -21.14 -0.46
N GLU A 218 27.78 -22.11 -1.06
CA GLU A 218 27.83 -22.27 -2.52
C GLU A 218 26.53 -22.83 -3.12
N GLU A 219 25.79 -23.69 -2.40
CA GLU A 219 24.48 -24.18 -2.87
C GLU A 219 23.46 -23.05 -2.94
N ILE A 220 23.39 -22.19 -1.92
CA ILE A 220 22.49 -21.02 -1.88
C ILE A 220 22.82 -20.06 -3.04
N ASN A 221 24.09 -19.65 -3.18
CA ASN A 221 24.51 -18.71 -4.22
C ASN A 221 24.21 -19.26 -5.63
N LYS A 222 24.43 -20.56 -5.85
CA LYS A 222 24.09 -21.25 -7.09
C LYS A 222 22.59 -21.24 -7.38
N GLN A 223 21.75 -21.51 -6.37
CA GLN A 223 20.29 -21.56 -6.55
C GLN A 223 19.68 -20.16 -6.74
N ILE A 224 20.23 -19.13 -6.08
CA ILE A 224 19.92 -17.72 -6.35
C ILE A 224 20.19 -17.40 -7.83
N GLY A 225 21.36 -17.78 -8.36
CA GLY A 225 21.72 -17.57 -9.76
C GLY A 225 20.78 -18.25 -10.77
N ILE A 226 20.11 -19.34 -10.39
CA ILE A 226 19.14 -20.05 -11.24
C ILE A 226 17.76 -19.36 -11.21
N LEU A 227 17.30 -18.92 -10.02
CA LEU A 227 15.95 -18.36 -9.86
C LEU A 227 15.85 -16.89 -10.30
N THR A 228 16.87 -16.06 -10.06
CA THR A 228 16.91 -14.62 -10.44
C THR A 228 16.43 -14.36 -11.89
N PRO A 229 17.05 -14.92 -12.95
CA PRO A 229 16.67 -14.57 -14.33
C PRO A 229 15.23 -14.98 -14.70
N ILE A 230 14.62 -15.93 -13.99
CA ILE A 230 13.22 -16.34 -14.20
C ILE A 230 12.26 -15.36 -13.51
N VAL A 231 12.65 -14.82 -12.35
CA VAL A 231 11.84 -13.90 -11.54
C VAL A 231 11.97 -12.44 -12.00
N GLU A 232 13.08 -12.05 -12.61
CA GLU A 232 13.29 -10.66 -13.05
C GLU A 232 12.76 -10.36 -14.46
N ASN A 233 12.63 -11.36 -15.33
CA ASN A 233 12.11 -11.20 -16.69
C ASN A 233 10.89 -12.12 -16.97
N PRO A 234 9.68 -11.74 -16.52
CA PRO A 234 8.51 -12.62 -16.56
C PRO A 234 7.75 -12.56 -17.90
N GLU A 235 7.57 -13.72 -18.56
CA GLU A 235 6.98 -13.81 -19.90
C GLU A 235 5.45 -13.67 -19.91
N LYS A 236 4.95 -12.45 -20.14
CA LYS A 236 3.53 -12.15 -20.28
C LYS A 236 2.88 -12.77 -21.53
N LYS A 237 1.55 -12.92 -21.51
CA LYS A 237 0.73 -13.13 -22.72
C LYS A 237 0.51 -11.80 -23.44
N GLU A 238 0.58 -11.84 -24.77
CA GLU A 238 0.22 -10.70 -25.63
C GLU A 238 -1.21 -10.89 -26.17
N PHE A 239 -1.97 -9.80 -26.23
CA PHE A 239 -3.30 -9.78 -26.85
C PHE A 239 -3.23 -9.12 -28.24
N ASN A 240 -3.98 -9.66 -29.18
CA ASN A 240 -3.98 -9.24 -30.58
C ASN A 240 -4.77 -7.93 -30.76
N LYS A 241 -4.10 -6.79 -30.59
CA LYS A 241 -4.67 -5.45 -30.82
C LYS A 241 -4.73 -5.04 -32.31
N THR A 242 -4.53 -5.94 -33.27
CA THR A 242 -4.31 -5.59 -34.69
C THR A 242 -5.49 -4.85 -35.34
N GLU A 243 -6.73 -5.35 -35.23
CA GLU A 243 -7.89 -4.68 -35.85
C GLU A 243 -8.22 -3.36 -35.13
N LEU A 244 -8.10 -3.31 -33.79
CA LEU A 244 -8.28 -2.08 -33.00
C LEU A 244 -7.28 -0.99 -33.44
N ASN A 245 -5.99 -1.31 -33.46
CA ASN A 245 -4.93 -0.38 -33.86
C ASN A 245 -5.05 0.05 -35.32
N LYS A 246 -5.53 -0.82 -36.20
CA LYS A 246 -5.82 -0.53 -37.61
C LYS A 246 -6.99 0.44 -37.78
N ILE A 247 -8.03 0.35 -36.95
CA ILE A 247 -9.15 1.30 -36.96
C ILE A 247 -8.73 2.64 -36.33
N LEU A 248 -7.98 2.63 -35.22
CA LEU A 248 -7.42 3.85 -34.63
C LEU A 248 -6.56 4.62 -35.65
N LYS A 249 -5.63 3.94 -36.33
CA LYS A 249 -4.84 4.54 -37.43
C LYS A 249 -5.70 5.04 -38.60
N LYS A 250 -6.79 4.34 -38.97
CA LYS A 250 -7.77 4.83 -39.95
C LYS A 250 -8.36 6.17 -39.48
N VAL A 251 -8.74 6.29 -38.20
CA VAL A 251 -9.31 7.52 -37.62
C VAL A 251 -8.31 8.67 -37.57
N GLU A 252 -7.08 8.43 -37.14
CA GLU A 252 -6.03 9.45 -37.05
C GLU A 252 -5.67 10.08 -38.42
N THR A 253 -6.05 9.43 -39.53
CA THR A 253 -5.91 9.97 -40.89
C THR A 253 -7.13 10.73 -41.42
N LEU A 254 -8.20 10.87 -40.63
CA LEU A 254 -9.42 11.56 -41.04
C LEU A 254 -9.31 13.07 -40.80
N ASN A 255 -9.39 13.87 -41.86
CA ASN A 255 -9.57 15.32 -41.70
C ASN A 255 -11.00 15.61 -41.21
N LYS A 256 -11.15 16.12 -39.99
CA LYS A 256 -12.45 16.47 -39.38
C LYS A 256 -13.27 17.51 -40.15
N GLU A 257 -12.65 18.34 -40.99
CA GLU A 257 -13.40 19.25 -41.89
C GLU A 257 -14.17 18.53 -43.00
N ASN A 258 -13.77 17.31 -43.35
CA ASN A 258 -14.41 16.52 -44.40
C ASN A 258 -15.68 15.81 -43.91
N TYR A 259 -16.08 15.98 -42.64
CA TYR A 259 -17.24 15.30 -42.04
C TYR A 259 -18.21 16.27 -41.37
N THR A 260 -19.48 15.89 -41.23
CA THR A 260 -20.43 16.70 -40.46
C THR A 260 -20.08 16.66 -38.96
N LYS A 261 -20.21 17.81 -38.29
CA LYS A 261 -19.72 18.01 -36.92
C LYS A 261 -20.25 16.94 -35.95
N GLY A 262 -21.57 16.75 -35.91
CA GLY A 262 -22.23 15.76 -35.05
C GLY A 262 -22.03 14.28 -35.43
N SER A 263 -21.32 13.99 -36.54
CA SER A 263 -20.80 12.65 -36.82
C SER A 263 -19.39 12.45 -36.28
N TYR A 264 -18.54 13.49 -36.32
CA TYR A 264 -17.14 13.42 -35.91
C TYR A 264 -16.95 13.51 -34.38
N GLU A 265 -17.75 14.31 -33.67
CA GLU A 265 -17.67 14.47 -32.20
C GLU A 265 -17.79 13.12 -31.44
N LYS A 266 -18.49 12.14 -32.03
CA LYS A 266 -18.63 10.77 -31.48
C LYS A 266 -17.36 9.94 -31.59
N VAL A 267 -16.54 10.22 -32.60
CA VAL A 267 -15.25 9.55 -32.85
C VAL A 267 -14.20 10.06 -31.87
N GLU A 268 -14.15 11.38 -31.65
CA GLU A 268 -13.25 12.02 -30.68
C GLU A 268 -13.51 11.48 -29.26
N PHE A 269 -14.78 11.47 -28.81
CA PHE A 269 -15.18 10.91 -27.51
C PHE A 269 -14.76 9.44 -27.30
N TYR A 270 -14.94 8.59 -28.33
CA TYR A 270 -14.64 7.16 -28.19
C TYR A 270 -13.13 6.85 -28.22
N ILE A 271 -12.32 7.72 -28.86
CA ILE A 271 -10.86 7.62 -28.82
C ILE A 271 -10.31 7.93 -27.43
N ASP A 272 -10.80 8.98 -26.77
CA ASP A 272 -10.28 9.35 -25.45
C ASP A 272 -10.67 8.33 -24.37
N TYR A 273 -11.81 7.66 -24.53
CA TYR A 273 -12.16 6.45 -23.76
C TYR A 273 -11.16 5.29 -23.99
N ILE A 274 -10.81 4.98 -25.24
CA ILE A 274 -9.84 3.90 -25.53
C ILE A 274 -8.45 4.22 -24.96
N LYS A 275 -8.02 5.50 -24.99
CA LYS A 275 -6.74 5.93 -24.41
C LYS A 275 -6.67 5.75 -22.89
N SER A 276 -7.77 5.94 -22.15
CA SER A 276 -7.77 5.82 -20.68
C SER A 276 -7.74 4.37 -20.17
N GLU A 277 -8.10 3.40 -21.01
CA GLU A 277 -8.19 1.97 -20.66
C GLU A 277 -7.17 1.05 -21.38
N GLY A 278 -6.39 1.58 -22.33
CA GLY A 278 -5.63 0.80 -23.31
C GLY A 278 -4.63 -0.26 -22.79
N ASP A 279 -4.17 -0.15 -21.55
CA ASP A 279 -3.24 -1.09 -20.89
C ASP A 279 -3.89 -1.98 -19.81
N LYS A 280 -5.21 -1.85 -19.60
CA LYS A 280 -5.97 -2.58 -18.56
C LYS A 280 -6.76 -3.78 -19.09
N PHE A 281 -6.77 -4.01 -20.41
CA PHE A 281 -7.49 -5.13 -21.05
C PHE A 281 -7.13 -6.48 -20.40
N GLN A 282 -8.14 -7.19 -19.91
CA GLN A 282 -8.00 -8.42 -19.14
C GLN A 282 -8.06 -9.68 -20.02
N ASN A 283 -8.58 -9.54 -21.24
CA ASN A 283 -8.74 -10.63 -22.21
C ASN A 283 -8.88 -10.09 -23.65
N GLN A 284 -8.84 -11.00 -24.63
CA GLN A 284 -8.99 -10.66 -26.06
C GLN A 284 -10.40 -10.15 -26.41
N LEU A 285 -11.47 -10.60 -25.74
CA LEU A 285 -12.83 -10.19 -26.09
C LEU A 285 -13.05 -8.69 -25.88
N GLU A 286 -12.48 -8.11 -24.83
CA GLU A 286 -12.53 -6.65 -24.58
C GLU A 286 -11.87 -5.86 -25.72
N VAL A 287 -10.70 -6.31 -26.20
CA VAL A 287 -10.00 -5.73 -27.35
C VAL A 287 -10.85 -5.82 -28.62
N ASP A 288 -11.50 -6.97 -28.85
CA ASP A 288 -12.35 -7.23 -30.01
C ASP A 288 -13.67 -6.43 -29.98
N ILE A 289 -14.26 -6.23 -28.79
CA ILE A 289 -15.47 -5.40 -28.60
C ILE A 289 -15.13 -3.92 -28.83
N CYS A 290 -14.03 -3.41 -28.26
CA CYS A 290 -13.58 -2.03 -28.52
C CYS A 290 -13.28 -1.81 -30.01
N ALA A 291 -12.71 -2.79 -30.70
CA ALA A 291 -12.53 -2.73 -32.15
C ALA A 291 -13.87 -2.64 -32.91
N GLN A 292 -14.85 -3.48 -32.55
CA GLN A 292 -16.15 -3.52 -33.23
C GLN A 292 -16.96 -2.24 -33.05
N GLU A 293 -17.03 -1.67 -31.85
CA GLU A 293 -17.78 -0.43 -31.61
C GLU A 293 -17.08 0.80 -32.21
N LEU A 294 -15.75 0.92 -32.12
CA LEU A 294 -15.03 1.99 -32.81
C LEU A 294 -15.27 1.92 -34.34
N LYS A 295 -15.20 0.73 -34.93
CA LYS A 295 -15.48 0.49 -36.37
C LYS A 295 -16.87 1.00 -36.76
N LYS A 296 -17.88 0.66 -35.96
CA LYS A 296 -19.29 1.03 -36.15
C LYS A 296 -19.55 2.53 -36.01
N ILE A 297 -18.81 3.24 -35.15
CA ILE A 297 -18.87 4.71 -35.06
C ILE A 297 -18.23 5.34 -36.30
N VAL A 298 -17.07 4.84 -36.72
CA VAL A 298 -16.30 5.35 -37.88
C VAL A 298 -17.03 5.11 -39.21
N ASP A 299 -17.64 3.95 -39.39
CA ASP A 299 -18.43 3.64 -40.59
C ASP A 299 -19.79 4.38 -40.60
N GLY A 300 -20.13 5.09 -39.50
CA GLY A 300 -21.27 6.00 -39.39
C GLY A 300 -20.98 7.47 -39.75
N LEU A 301 -19.76 7.79 -40.20
CA LEU A 301 -19.35 9.16 -40.54
C LEU A 301 -20.03 9.70 -41.82
N VAL A 302 -20.39 10.99 -41.81
CA VAL A 302 -21.04 11.65 -42.95
C VAL A 302 -20.04 12.55 -43.67
N ASP A 303 -19.39 11.98 -44.68
CA ASP A 303 -18.43 12.66 -45.58
C ASP A 303 -19.10 13.76 -46.43
N ILE A 304 -18.53 14.97 -46.38
CA ILE A 304 -18.92 16.18 -47.13
C ILE A 304 -17.79 16.70 -48.06
N SER A 305 -16.65 16.02 -48.15
CA SER A 305 -15.49 16.43 -48.96
C SER A 305 -15.87 16.65 -50.44
N LYS A 306 -16.57 15.68 -51.05
CA LYS A 306 -17.03 15.76 -52.44
C LYS A 306 -18.00 16.91 -52.68
N LEU A 307 -18.78 17.30 -51.66
CA LEU A 307 -19.68 18.45 -51.73
C LEU A 307 -18.88 19.76 -51.70
N LYS A 308 -17.88 19.87 -50.83
CA LYS A 308 -16.90 20.99 -50.78
C LYS A 308 -16.19 21.16 -52.14
N GLU A 309 -15.69 20.06 -52.73
CA GLU A 309 -15.02 20.07 -54.03
C GLU A 309 -15.92 20.50 -55.19
N ILE A 310 -17.13 19.93 -55.28
CA ILE A 310 -18.01 20.23 -56.42
C ILE A 310 -18.57 21.67 -56.35
N ILE A 311 -18.81 22.21 -55.15
CA ILE A 311 -19.14 23.63 -54.95
C ILE A 311 -17.99 24.52 -55.44
N VAL A 312 -16.74 24.22 -55.06
CA VAL A 312 -15.56 25.01 -55.48
C VAL A 312 -15.28 24.92 -56.99
N LYS A 313 -15.73 23.86 -57.67
CA LYS A 313 -15.72 23.77 -59.13
C LYS A 313 -16.85 24.58 -59.76
N ALA A 314 -18.07 24.45 -59.24
CA ALA A 314 -19.24 25.18 -59.70
C ALA A 314 -19.10 26.71 -59.53
N ASP A 315 -18.52 27.18 -58.43
CA ASP A 315 -18.24 28.60 -58.14
C ASP A 315 -17.27 29.28 -59.13
N LYS A 316 -16.69 28.53 -60.07
CA LYS A 316 -15.76 29.03 -61.10
C LYS A 316 -16.31 28.91 -62.52
N LEU A 317 -17.55 28.47 -62.67
CA LEU A 317 -18.20 28.39 -63.97
C LEU A 317 -18.87 29.73 -64.30
N GLU A 318 -18.69 30.18 -65.53
CA GLU A 318 -19.30 31.40 -66.06
C GLU A 318 -20.34 31.05 -67.14
N LYS A 319 -21.37 31.89 -67.28
CA LYS A 319 -22.58 31.59 -68.07
C LYS A 319 -22.35 31.29 -69.56
N GLY A 320 -21.29 31.84 -70.15
CA GLY A 320 -20.96 31.64 -71.57
C GLY A 320 -22.14 31.93 -72.51
N SER A 321 -22.39 31.03 -73.46
CA SER A 321 -23.43 31.12 -74.50
C SER A 321 -24.63 30.20 -74.24
N LEU A 322 -24.93 29.90 -72.97
CA LEU A 322 -26.02 29.01 -72.55
C LEU A 322 -27.38 29.71 -72.47
N SER A 323 -28.46 28.93 -72.56
CA SER A 323 -29.83 29.38 -72.32
C SER A 323 -30.05 29.79 -70.85
N ASP A 324 -30.80 30.87 -70.64
CA ASP A 324 -31.09 31.44 -69.32
C ASP A 324 -31.64 30.40 -68.33
N ASP A 325 -32.64 29.61 -68.75
CA ASP A 325 -33.26 28.57 -67.93
C ASP A 325 -32.24 27.52 -67.43
N SER A 326 -31.29 27.12 -68.27
CA SER A 326 -30.28 26.12 -67.91
C SER A 326 -29.28 26.67 -66.89
N TRP A 327 -28.91 27.94 -67.04
CA TRP A 327 -28.03 28.63 -66.10
C TRP A 327 -28.69 28.85 -64.74
N THR A 328 -29.94 29.36 -64.73
CA THR A 328 -30.70 29.58 -63.50
C THR A 328 -30.95 28.28 -62.72
N ASN A 329 -31.16 27.15 -63.40
CA ASN A 329 -31.26 25.84 -62.73
C ASN A 329 -29.93 25.39 -62.08
N PHE A 330 -28.79 25.70 -62.70
CA PHE A 330 -27.45 25.45 -62.11
C PHE A 330 -27.19 26.32 -60.88
N GLU A 331 -27.47 27.63 -60.94
CA GLU A 331 -27.31 28.56 -59.81
C GLU A 331 -28.16 28.12 -58.60
N ASN A 332 -29.42 27.74 -58.84
CA ASN A 332 -30.32 27.21 -57.81
C ASN A 332 -29.84 25.88 -57.18
N ALA A 333 -29.09 25.06 -57.92
CA ALA A 333 -28.49 23.83 -57.39
C ALA A 333 -27.24 24.13 -56.56
N LEU A 334 -26.44 25.11 -56.98
CA LEU A 334 -25.23 25.56 -56.30
C LEU A 334 -25.53 26.24 -54.96
N GLU A 335 -26.54 27.11 -54.90
CA GLU A 335 -26.94 27.77 -53.65
C GLU A 335 -27.39 26.75 -52.59
N LYS A 336 -28.24 25.80 -52.96
CA LYS A 336 -28.69 24.72 -52.05
C LYS A 336 -27.54 23.82 -51.59
N ALA A 337 -26.57 23.53 -52.45
CA ALA A 337 -25.37 22.81 -52.06
C ALA A 337 -24.54 23.59 -51.00
N LYS A 338 -24.39 24.91 -51.18
CA LYS A 338 -23.73 25.80 -50.21
C LYS A 338 -24.47 25.84 -48.87
N GLU A 339 -25.80 25.86 -48.84
CA GLU A 339 -26.59 25.80 -47.61
C GLU A 339 -26.36 24.48 -46.84
N VAL A 340 -26.44 23.35 -47.54
CA VAL A 340 -26.21 22.01 -46.96
C VAL A 340 -24.79 21.87 -46.39
N TYR A 341 -23.79 22.47 -47.04
CA TYR A 341 -22.41 22.52 -46.56
C TYR A 341 -22.24 23.48 -45.36
N LYS A 342 -22.89 24.65 -45.38
CA LYS A 342 -22.80 25.69 -44.35
C LYS A 342 -23.43 25.28 -43.01
N ASN A 343 -24.55 24.55 -43.04
CA ASN A 343 -25.31 24.23 -41.83
C ASN A 343 -24.72 23.09 -40.96
N LYS A 344 -23.76 22.30 -41.46
CA LYS A 344 -22.92 21.31 -40.73
C LYS A 344 -23.61 20.23 -39.85
N VAL A 345 -24.95 20.17 -39.78
CA VAL A 345 -25.75 19.13 -39.10
C VAL A 345 -26.64 18.34 -40.09
N SER A 346 -26.47 18.58 -41.39
CA SER A 346 -27.18 17.94 -42.50
C SER A 346 -27.03 16.40 -42.47
N SER A 347 -28.07 15.66 -42.84
CA SER A 347 -28.02 14.19 -42.86
C SER A 347 -27.27 13.66 -44.08
N ARG A 348 -26.88 12.38 -44.05
CA ARG A 348 -26.25 11.70 -45.20
C ARG A 348 -27.05 11.85 -46.49
N LYS A 349 -28.39 11.75 -46.39
CA LYS A 349 -29.29 11.92 -47.52
C LYS A 349 -29.20 13.32 -48.12
N ASP A 350 -29.22 14.35 -47.29
CA ASP A 350 -29.23 15.75 -47.75
C ASP A 350 -27.93 16.10 -48.49
N VAL A 351 -26.80 15.54 -48.03
CA VAL A 351 -25.50 15.64 -48.69
C VAL A 351 -25.50 14.91 -50.04
N ASP A 352 -25.98 13.68 -50.10
CA ASP A 352 -26.02 12.87 -51.34
C ASP A 352 -26.99 13.45 -52.38
N ASP A 353 -28.17 13.93 -51.98
CA ASP A 353 -29.15 14.56 -52.87
C ASP A 353 -28.65 15.91 -53.40
N ALA A 354 -27.99 16.74 -52.56
CA ALA A 354 -27.37 17.99 -53.00
C ALA A 354 -26.20 17.75 -53.98
N LEU A 355 -25.32 16.78 -53.66
CA LEU A 355 -24.21 16.37 -54.53
C LEU A 355 -24.73 15.91 -55.90
N LYS A 356 -25.76 15.06 -55.91
CA LYS A 356 -26.38 14.55 -57.13
C LYS A 356 -26.99 15.65 -57.98
N ASN A 357 -27.72 16.58 -57.37
CA ASN A 357 -28.39 17.66 -58.09
C ASN A 357 -27.39 18.59 -58.79
N LEU A 358 -26.37 19.07 -58.07
CA LEU A 358 -25.36 19.97 -58.62
C LEU A 358 -24.49 19.31 -59.71
N ASN A 359 -24.09 18.03 -59.53
CA ASN A 359 -23.42 17.28 -60.60
C ASN A 359 -24.31 17.12 -61.84
N SER A 360 -25.62 16.91 -61.68
CA SER A 360 -26.54 16.75 -62.82
C SER A 360 -26.66 18.03 -63.65
N THR A 361 -26.60 19.20 -63.01
CA THR A 361 -26.54 20.49 -63.73
C THR A 361 -25.17 20.77 -64.35
N MET A 362 -24.07 20.39 -63.68
CA MET A 362 -22.71 20.60 -64.21
C MET A 362 -22.36 19.70 -65.41
N ALA A 363 -22.93 18.49 -65.47
CA ALA A 363 -22.71 17.54 -66.56
C ALA A 363 -23.23 18.04 -67.93
N LEU A 364 -24.05 19.09 -67.95
CA LEU A 364 -24.55 19.74 -69.17
C LEU A 364 -23.59 20.78 -69.75
N LEU A 365 -22.43 21.00 -69.11
CA LEU A 365 -21.50 22.11 -69.39
C LEU A 365 -20.13 21.62 -69.93
N SER A 366 -19.91 20.30 -70.02
CA SER A 366 -18.60 19.69 -69.73
C SER A 366 -17.63 19.44 -70.91
N ASN A 367 -17.66 20.23 -71.99
CA ASN A 367 -16.95 19.85 -73.22
C ASN A 367 -15.45 20.24 -73.32
N MET A 368 -14.92 21.24 -72.60
CA MET A 368 -13.50 21.67 -72.70
C MET A 368 -12.95 22.40 -71.44
N ASP A 369 -12.44 21.71 -70.41
CA ASP A 369 -11.64 22.35 -69.34
C ASP A 369 -10.23 21.74 -69.21
N LYS A 370 -9.23 22.59 -68.98
CA LYS A 370 -7.81 22.25 -68.81
C LYS A 370 -7.16 22.91 -67.59
N SER A 371 -7.92 23.63 -66.77
CA SER A 371 -7.41 24.53 -65.73
C SER A 371 -6.52 23.82 -64.70
N ALA A 372 -6.88 22.58 -64.33
CA ALA A 372 -6.10 21.77 -63.40
C ALA A 372 -4.68 21.43 -63.93
N LEU A 373 -4.55 21.16 -65.23
CA LEU A 373 -3.27 20.81 -65.85
C LEU A 373 -2.34 22.03 -65.96
N LYS A 374 -2.88 23.24 -66.17
CA LYS A 374 -2.12 24.49 -66.11
C LYS A 374 -1.47 24.67 -64.73
N ILE A 375 -2.27 24.55 -63.66
CA ILE A 375 -1.81 24.69 -62.27
C ILE A 375 -0.77 23.62 -61.90
N ALA A 376 -0.95 22.38 -62.38
CA ALA A 376 0.01 21.31 -62.16
C ALA A 376 1.38 21.60 -62.82
N ILE A 377 1.39 22.11 -64.05
CA ILE A 377 2.62 22.52 -64.76
C ILE A 377 3.29 23.68 -64.00
N GLU A 378 2.54 24.73 -63.66
CA GLU A 378 3.05 25.91 -62.96
C GLU A 378 3.70 25.58 -61.60
N LYS A 379 3.16 24.60 -60.84
CA LYS A 379 3.78 24.09 -59.61
C LYS A 379 5.15 23.46 -59.84
N VAL A 380 5.32 22.70 -60.92
CA VAL A 380 6.59 22.03 -61.23
C VAL A 380 7.62 23.04 -61.74
N GLU A 381 7.22 23.99 -62.58
CA GLU A 381 8.14 25.02 -63.09
C GLU A 381 8.77 25.84 -61.96
N ASN A 382 7.95 26.31 -61.02
CA ASN A 382 8.36 27.15 -59.89
C ASN A 382 9.01 26.37 -58.71
N LEU A 383 9.36 25.10 -58.89
CA LEU A 383 10.00 24.30 -57.83
C LEU A 383 11.44 24.78 -57.55
N HIS A 384 11.72 25.17 -56.30
CA HIS A 384 13.05 25.53 -55.79
C HIS A 384 13.96 24.29 -55.66
N GLU A 385 14.64 23.93 -56.74
CA GLU A 385 15.46 22.69 -56.86
C GLU A 385 16.55 22.55 -55.79
N ASN A 386 17.06 23.66 -55.25
CA ASN A 386 18.08 23.70 -54.19
C ASN A 386 17.61 23.16 -52.82
N GLU A 387 16.29 23.00 -52.61
CA GLU A 387 15.72 22.43 -51.38
C GLU A 387 15.67 20.89 -51.39
N PHE A 388 15.98 20.25 -52.52
CA PHE A 388 15.79 18.81 -52.74
C PHE A 388 17.09 18.08 -53.08
N LYS A 389 17.09 16.75 -52.91
CA LYS A 389 18.21 15.90 -53.31
C LYS A 389 18.30 15.82 -54.85
N PRO A 390 19.49 16.01 -55.47
CA PRO A 390 19.67 16.00 -56.93
C PRO A 390 19.10 14.78 -57.64
N GLU A 391 19.15 13.62 -57.00
CA GLU A 391 18.68 12.33 -57.51
C GLU A 391 17.14 12.32 -57.66
N SER A 392 16.43 13.01 -56.76
CA SER A 392 14.96 13.06 -56.76
C SER A 392 14.39 14.01 -57.83
N ILE A 393 15.10 15.10 -58.15
CA ILE A 393 14.67 16.09 -59.14
C ILE A 393 14.95 15.69 -60.61
N ALA A 394 15.73 14.63 -60.85
CA ALA A 394 16.20 14.22 -62.19
C ALA A 394 15.08 13.97 -63.24
N GLY A 395 13.82 13.79 -62.81
CA GLY A 395 12.66 13.66 -63.71
C GLY A 395 12.03 14.97 -64.19
N LYS A 396 12.39 16.13 -63.63
CA LYS A 396 11.67 17.42 -63.79
C LYS A 396 11.42 17.83 -65.25
N GLN A 397 12.43 17.74 -66.10
CA GLN A 397 12.32 18.15 -67.50
C GLN A 397 11.35 17.28 -68.30
N LYS A 398 11.35 15.96 -68.05
CA LYS A 398 10.46 15.02 -68.74
C LYS A 398 9.00 15.24 -68.34
N ILE A 399 8.71 15.34 -67.04
CA ILE A 399 7.33 15.47 -66.57
C ILE A 399 6.67 16.78 -67.04
N LEU A 400 7.45 17.87 -67.15
CA LEU A 400 7.01 19.13 -67.76
C LEU A 400 6.74 18.99 -69.26
N SER A 401 7.59 18.27 -70.01
CA SER A 401 7.43 18.07 -71.45
C SER A 401 6.15 17.28 -71.77
N ASP A 402 5.96 16.14 -71.10
CA ASP A 402 4.81 15.27 -71.30
C ASP A 402 3.49 16.00 -70.99
N ALA A 403 3.44 16.78 -69.88
CA ALA A 403 2.27 17.54 -69.48
C ALA A 403 1.95 18.72 -70.41
N LYS A 404 2.96 19.49 -70.86
CA LYS A 404 2.77 20.60 -71.80
C LYS A 404 2.27 20.14 -73.17
N SER A 405 2.62 18.93 -73.60
CA SER A 405 2.09 18.32 -74.82
C SER A 405 0.57 18.11 -74.74
N VAL A 406 0.09 17.52 -73.65
CA VAL A 406 -1.37 17.33 -73.42
C VAL A 406 -2.09 18.68 -73.26
N TYR A 407 -1.49 19.63 -72.54
CA TYR A 407 -2.08 20.96 -72.35
C TYR A 407 -2.28 21.72 -73.67
N SER A 408 -1.30 21.66 -74.59
CA SER A 408 -1.36 22.38 -75.88
C SER A 408 -2.22 21.70 -76.96
N ASN A 409 -2.44 20.39 -76.91
CA ASN A 409 -3.31 19.68 -77.86
C ASN A 409 -4.78 20.12 -77.75
N SER A 410 -5.30 20.86 -78.72
CA SER A 410 -6.68 21.38 -78.75
C SER A 410 -7.78 20.30 -78.74
N HIS A 411 -7.44 19.04 -79.05
CA HIS A 411 -8.35 17.90 -79.07
C HIS A 411 -8.03 16.88 -77.96
N ALA A 412 -7.28 17.27 -76.92
CA ALA A 412 -6.99 16.40 -75.77
C ALA A 412 -8.29 16.00 -75.05
N THR A 413 -8.45 14.70 -74.78
CA THR A 413 -9.62 14.20 -74.04
C THR A 413 -9.48 14.47 -72.54
N GLN A 414 -10.60 14.52 -71.82
CA GLN A 414 -10.61 14.73 -70.36
C GLN A 414 -9.71 13.72 -69.63
N GLU A 415 -9.76 12.45 -70.03
CA GLU A 415 -8.93 11.36 -69.47
C GLU A 415 -7.43 11.60 -69.69
N GLN A 416 -7.02 12.15 -70.84
CA GLN A 416 -5.62 12.52 -71.09
C GLN A 416 -5.18 13.68 -70.19
N ILE A 417 -6.04 14.69 -70.02
CA ILE A 417 -5.79 15.87 -69.17
C ILE A 417 -5.63 15.46 -67.70
N GLU A 418 -6.53 14.61 -67.20
CA GLU A 418 -6.49 14.09 -65.82
C GLU A 418 -5.29 13.16 -65.58
N GLN A 419 -4.94 12.29 -66.54
CA GLN A 419 -3.76 11.44 -66.42
C GLN A 419 -2.44 12.25 -66.46
N ALA A 420 -2.39 13.38 -67.17
CA ALA A 420 -1.25 14.28 -67.15
C ALA A 420 -1.07 14.99 -65.78
N VAL A 421 -2.15 15.46 -65.16
CA VAL A 421 -2.14 16.00 -63.77
C VAL A 421 -1.64 14.94 -62.80
N LYS A 422 -2.23 13.75 -62.85
CA LYS A 422 -1.88 12.60 -61.99
C LYS A 422 -0.42 12.16 -62.15
N ASN A 423 0.16 12.31 -63.33
CA ASN A 423 1.58 12.04 -63.56
C ASN A 423 2.49 13.08 -62.87
N ILE A 424 2.12 14.37 -62.92
CA ILE A 424 2.82 15.43 -62.18
C ILE A 424 2.75 15.20 -60.66
N ASP A 425 1.55 14.96 -60.11
CA ASP A 425 1.39 14.77 -58.67
C ASP A 425 2.17 13.52 -58.18
N ASN A 426 2.19 12.44 -58.96
CA ASN A 426 3.00 11.24 -58.67
C ASN A 426 4.52 11.46 -58.74
N TRP A 427 4.99 12.52 -59.42
CA TRP A 427 6.40 12.91 -59.43
C TRP A 427 6.73 13.86 -58.27
N LEU A 428 5.90 14.87 -58.03
CA LEU A 428 6.04 15.79 -56.88
C LEU A 428 6.07 15.03 -55.55
N ASN A 429 5.24 14.00 -55.39
CA ASN A 429 5.20 13.14 -54.21
C ASN A 429 6.44 12.24 -54.01
N LYS A 430 7.46 12.31 -54.89
CA LYS A 430 8.73 11.56 -54.79
C LYS A 430 9.95 12.45 -54.57
N LEU A 431 9.75 13.74 -54.37
CA LEU A 431 10.84 14.68 -54.09
C LEU A 431 11.30 14.54 -52.64
N GLU A 432 12.62 14.40 -52.45
CA GLU A 432 13.22 14.28 -51.11
C GLU A 432 13.86 15.61 -50.69
N LYS A 433 13.34 16.25 -49.64
CA LYS A 433 13.94 17.48 -49.09
C LYS A 433 15.33 17.22 -48.52
N LYS A 434 16.20 18.21 -48.65
CA LYS A 434 17.54 18.25 -48.03
C LYS A 434 17.44 18.92 -46.66
N TYR A 435 17.97 18.26 -45.63
CA TYR A 435 18.11 18.81 -44.28
C TYR A 435 19.59 19.05 -43.97
N VAL A 436 19.91 20.14 -43.29
CA VAL A 436 21.28 20.53 -42.91
C VAL A 436 21.34 20.69 -41.40
N VAL A 437 22.23 19.95 -40.75
CA VAL A 437 22.48 20.02 -39.31
C VAL A 437 23.83 20.67 -39.06
N TYR A 438 23.92 21.46 -37.98
CA TYR A 438 25.15 22.03 -37.46
C TYR A 438 25.19 21.88 -35.93
N TYR A 439 26.37 22.04 -35.33
CA TYR A 439 26.53 22.16 -33.89
C TYR A 439 26.71 23.64 -33.51
N GLU A 440 26.04 24.08 -32.45
CA GLU A 440 26.14 25.41 -31.87
C GLU A 440 26.81 25.28 -30.50
N THR A 441 28.00 25.86 -30.34
CA THR A 441 28.74 25.82 -29.07
C THR A 441 28.07 26.68 -27.99
N ILE A 442 28.47 26.53 -26.73
CA ILE A 442 27.96 27.34 -25.60
C ILE A 442 28.18 28.86 -25.80
N ASP A 443 29.21 29.27 -26.54
CA ASP A 443 29.48 30.65 -26.97
C ASP A 443 28.90 30.99 -28.36
N LYS A 444 27.90 30.23 -28.83
CA LYS A 444 27.09 30.47 -30.04
C LYS A 444 27.88 30.47 -31.36
N ARG A 445 29.05 29.81 -31.41
CA ARG A 445 29.77 29.56 -32.67
C ARG A 445 29.15 28.37 -33.39
N ARG A 446 28.95 28.51 -34.71
CA ARG A 446 28.42 27.45 -35.57
C ARG A 446 29.56 26.59 -36.13
N ILE A 447 29.56 25.31 -35.79
CA ILE A 447 30.42 24.27 -36.37
C ILE A 447 29.56 23.44 -37.32
N ASN A 448 29.88 23.46 -38.62
CA ASN A 448 29.19 22.62 -39.60
C ASN A 448 29.74 21.18 -39.57
N LEU A 449 28.86 20.20 -39.77
CA LEU A 449 29.25 18.81 -40.00
C LEU A 449 29.96 18.66 -41.36
N ASP A 450 30.78 17.63 -41.51
CA ASP A 450 31.43 17.33 -42.79
C ASP A 450 30.46 16.66 -43.81
N ALA A 451 30.98 16.36 -45.01
CA ALA A 451 30.20 15.74 -46.10
C ALA A 451 29.72 14.29 -45.81
N SER A 452 30.13 13.69 -44.69
CA SER A 452 29.69 12.38 -44.19
C SER A 452 28.75 12.48 -42.98
N ASN A 453 28.31 13.70 -42.63
CA ASN A 453 27.62 14.03 -41.37
C ASN A 453 28.47 13.73 -40.11
N SER A 454 29.79 13.80 -40.21
CA SER A 454 30.68 13.60 -39.06
C SER A 454 31.10 14.92 -38.42
N ILE A 455 31.35 14.89 -37.11
CA ILE A 455 31.89 16.01 -36.32
C ILE A 455 32.84 15.48 -35.25
N GLU A 456 33.93 16.21 -35.00
CA GLU A 456 34.89 15.94 -33.94
C GLU A 456 34.87 17.10 -32.95
N LEU A 457 34.68 16.81 -31.66
CA LEU A 457 34.63 17.75 -30.54
C LEU A 457 35.58 17.28 -29.43
N ASP A 458 36.00 18.18 -28.53
CA ASP A 458 36.62 17.79 -27.26
C ASP A 458 35.66 18.02 -26.07
N ILE A 459 35.94 17.42 -24.91
CA ILE A 459 35.05 17.46 -23.73
C ILE A 459 34.70 18.90 -23.30
N SER A 460 35.58 19.90 -23.48
CA SER A 460 35.26 21.30 -23.13
C SER A 460 34.26 21.96 -24.07
N GLN A 461 33.92 21.32 -25.19
CA GLN A 461 32.94 21.82 -26.17
C GLN A 461 31.53 21.25 -25.90
N GLY A 462 31.32 20.60 -24.74
CA GLY A 462 30.01 20.21 -24.23
C GLY A 462 29.10 21.41 -23.92
N GLY A 463 27.84 21.13 -23.54
CA GLY A 463 26.85 22.15 -23.19
C GLY A 463 26.31 22.98 -24.38
N GLY A 464 26.92 22.87 -25.57
CA GLY A 464 26.35 23.29 -26.84
C GLY A 464 25.23 22.35 -27.32
N ARG A 465 24.69 22.55 -28.52
CA ARG A 465 23.55 21.78 -29.05
C ARG A 465 23.63 21.51 -30.55
N PHE A 466 23.01 20.42 -30.98
CA PHE A 466 22.74 20.21 -32.41
C PHE A 466 21.52 21.01 -32.84
N CYS A 467 21.68 21.74 -33.95
CA CYS A 467 20.69 22.62 -34.54
C CYS A 467 20.36 22.18 -35.97
N LEU A 468 19.08 22.28 -36.33
CA LEU A 468 18.60 22.10 -37.69
C LEU A 468 18.49 23.46 -38.38
N GLU A 469 19.01 23.58 -39.61
CA GLU A 469 18.93 24.81 -40.38
C GLU A 469 17.55 24.98 -41.03
N GLY A 470 16.88 26.09 -40.69
CA GLY A 470 15.50 26.39 -41.11
C GLY A 470 14.44 25.68 -40.24
N LYS A 471 13.16 25.97 -40.53
CA LYS A 471 12.03 25.29 -39.89
C LYS A 471 11.47 24.23 -40.86
N PRO A 472 11.54 22.92 -40.54
CA PRO A 472 11.01 21.89 -41.42
C PRO A 472 9.47 21.92 -41.43
N GLU A 473 8.87 21.72 -42.59
CA GLU A 473 7.44 21.39 -42.69
C GLU A 473 7.25 19.94 -42.22
N LEU A 474 6.78 19.78 -40.98
CA LEU A 474 6.47 18.48 -40.40
C LEU A 474 5.03 18.07 -40.76
N LYS A 475 4.79 16.76 -40.89
CA LYS A 475 3.42 16.23 -41.08
C LYS A 475 2.64 16.35 -39.77
N ASP A 476 1.34 16.63 -39.84
CA ASP A 476 0.50 16.95 -38.68
C ASP A 476 0.73 16.04 -37.46
N GLY A 477 1.29 16.60 -36.39
CA GLY A 477 1.57 15.93 -35.13
C GLY A 477 2.92 15.22 -35.03
N ASN A 478 3.79 15.29 -36.04
CA ASN A 478 5.20 14.91 -35.88
C ASN A 478 5.98 16.08 -35.26
N GLU A 479 6.89 15.77 -34.34
CA GLU A 479 7.83 16.70 -33.70
C GLU A 479 9.28 16.32 -34.00
N ILE A 480 10.21 17.22 -33.65
CA ILE A 480 11.65 17.00 -33.75
C ILE A 480 12.14 16.23 -32.51
N TYR A 481 12.97 15.21 -32.74
CA TYR A 481 13.61 14.42 -31.70
C TYR A 481 15.10 14.20 -32.01
N TRP A 482 15.96 14.41 -31.00
CA TRP A 482 17.38 14.10 -31.05
C TRP A 482 17.66 12.84 -30.23
N VAL A 483 18.19 11.80 -30.88
CA VAL A 483 18.28 10.45 -30.32
C VAL A 483 19.72 9.98 -30.27
N PHE A 484 20.25 9.73 -29.09
CA PHE A 484 21.63 9.28 -28.87
C PHE A 484 21.75 7.75 -28.87
N ASP A 485 22.96 7.23 -29.13
CA ASP A 485 23.33 5.82 -28.89
C ASP A 485 23.20 5.49 -27.40
N TYR A 486 22.14 4.77 -27.04
CA TYR A 486 21.82 4.42 -25.65
C TYR A 486 22.94 3.62 -24.97
N ALA A 487 23.70 2.81 -25.72
CA ALA A 487 24.81 2.02 -25.18
C ALA A 487 26.04 2.87 -24.82
N LYS A 488 26.09 4.13 -25.26
CA LYS A 488 27.20 5.07 -25.05
C LYS A 488 26.81 6.32 -24.25
N ARG A 489 25.56 6.39 -23.78
CA ARG A 489 24.98 7.50 -23.03
C ARG A 489 25.85 7.92 -21.84
N GLU A 490 26.24 6.95 -21.02
CA GLU A 490 26.97 7.19 -19.75
C GLU A 490 28.49 7.28 -19.94
N THR A 491 29.02 6.89 -21.10
CA THR A 491 30.46 6.63 -21.31
C THR A 491 31.13 7.53 -22.35
N VAL A 492 30.36 8.10 -23.29
CA VAL A 492 30.88 9.01 -24.33
C VAL A 492 30.09 10.29 -24.34
N ALA A 493 28.82 10.25 -24.75
CA ALA A 493 27.95 11.43 -24.82
C ALA A 493 26.47 11.07 -24.97
N PHE A 494 25.59 12.00 -24.62
CA PHE A 494 24.17 11.94 -24.96
C PHE A 494 23.57 13.33 -25.23
N THR A 495 22.39 13.38 -25.81
CA THR A 495 21.66 14.63 -26.09
C THR A 495 20.34 14.73 -25.36
N SER A 496 19.97 15.95 -24.94
CA SER A 496 18.59 16.26 -24.61
C SER A 496 17.69 16.01 -25.81
N VAL A 497 16.57 15.32 -25.57
CA VAL A 497 15.74 14.68 -26.59
C VAL A 497 14.94 15.69 -27.43
N LYS A 498 14.71 16.91 -26.92
CA LYS A 498 13.87 17.95 -27.56
C LYS A 498 14.65 19.12 -28.12
N ASP A 499 15.56 19.70 -27.35
CA ASP A 499 16.34 20.90 -27.71
C ASP A 499 17.69 20.60 -28.38
N GLY A 500 18.16 19.35 -28.35
CA GLY A 500 19.39 18.91 -29.01
C GLY A 500 20.69 19.21 -28.26
N LYS A 501 20.62 19.73 -27.03
CA LYS A 501 21.79 20.02 -26.18
C LYS A 501 22.61 18.76 -25.89
N LEU A 502 23.93 18.87 -25.99
CA LEU A 502 24.90 17.78 -25.99
C LEU A 502 25.71 17.77 -24.70
N TYR A 503 25.77 16.60 -24.07
CA TYR A 503 26.52 16.35 -22.85
C TYR A 503 27.62 15.33 -23.11
N LEU A 504 28.86 15.75 -22.90
CA LEU A 504 30.04 14.92 -23.09
C LEU A 504 30.42 14.30 -21.73
N LYS A 505 30.56 12.98 -21.70
CA LYS A 505 30.86 12.18 -20.49
C LYS A 505 32.23 11.49 -20.56
N GLY A 506 32.76 11.28 -21.76
CA GLY A 506 34.06 10.64 -21.96
C GLY A 506 34.52 10.62 -23.41
N VAL A 507 35.76 10.18 -23.61
CA VAL A 507 36.43 10.10 -24.92
C VAL A 507 35.94 8.88 -25.70
N GLY A 508 35.56 9.06 -26.97
CA GLY A 508 35.14 7.95 -27.83
C GLY A 508 34.28 8.35 -29.03
N ASP A 509 33.94 7.36 -29.88
CA ASP A 509 33.08 7.53 -31.05
C ASP A 509 31.63 7.08 -30.75
N THR A 510 30.65 7.91 -31.08
CA THR A 510 29.21 7.67 -30.88
C THR A 510 28.36 8.22 -32.03
N THR A 511 27.04 8.00 -32.01
CA THR A 511 26.13 8.59 -33.01
C THR A 511 24.93 9.28 -32.38
N ILE A 512 24.51 10.38 -32.99
CA ILE A 512 23.26 11.10 -32.70
C ILE A 512 22.37 11.06 -33.94
N GLN A 513 21.07 10.82 -33.79
CA GLN A 513 20.10 10.74 -34.89
C GLN A 513 19.03 11.81 -34.74
N LEU A 514 18.78 12.54 -35.83
CA LEU A 514 17.62 13.43 -35.98
C LEU A 514 16.43 12.59 -36.47
N LYS A 515 15.33 12.57 -35.73
CA LYS A 515 14.08 11.87 -36.11
C LYS A 515 12.90 12.85 -36.12
N PHE A 516 11.96 12.64 -37.05
CA PHE A 516 10.68 13.37 -37.13
C PHE A 516 9.51 12.40 -36.94
N THR A 517 8.99 12.29 -35.71
CA THR A 517 7.97 11.29 -35.34
C THR A 517 6.94 11.89 -34.38
N LYS A 518 5.81 11.21 -34.15
CA LYS A 518 4.79 11.66 -33.19
C LYS A 518 5.17 11.32 -31.75
N ASN A 519 5.59 10.08 -31.54
CA ASN A 519 6.05 9.53 -30.27
C ASN A 519 7.39 8.84 -30.53
N ILE A 520 8.37 9.02 -29.66
CA ILE A 520 9.72 8.49 -29.87
C ILE A 520 9.79 6.97 -29.65
N ASP A 521 9.87 6.22 -30.75
CA ASP A 521 10.49 4.88 -30.73
C ASP A 521 11.99 5.02 -31.03
N TYR A 522 12.80 4.81 -29.99
CA TYR A 522 14.26 4.92 -30.06
C TYR A 522 14.86 3.99 -31.12
N ASN A 523 14.28 2.81 -31.33
CA ASN A 523 14.87 1.73 -32.13
C ASN A 523 14.24 1.60 -33.53
N ASN A 524 12.93 1.81 -33.68
CA ASN A 524 12.21 1.47 -34.90
C ASN A 524 11.97 2.65 -35.87
N ASP A 525 11.93 3.91 -35.39
CA ASP A 525 11.73 5.05 -36.29
C ASP A 525 12.99 5.36 -37.11
N PRO A 526 12.88 5.59 -38.43
CA PRO A 526 14.03 5.85 -39.30
C PRO A 526 14.65 7.23 -39.03
N ALA A 527 15.98 7.29 -39.03
CA ALA A 527 16.70 8.55 -38.93
C ALA A 527 16.57 9.40 -40.21
N ILE A 528 16.32 10.69 -40.03
CA ILE A 528 16.31 11.71 -41.09
C ILE A 528 17.74 12.17 -41.41
N VAL A 529 18.57 12.30 -40.37
CA VAL A 529 20.02 12.49 -40.42
C VAL A 529 20.64 11.64 -39.31
N THR A 530 21.70 10.90 -39.61
CA THR A 530 22.58 10.29 -38.60
C THR A 530 23.88 11.07 -38.59
N ILE A 531 24.33 11.44 -37.39
CA ILE A 531 25.53 12.22 -37.11
C ILE A 531 26.55 11.30 -36.45
N ASN A 532 27.77 11.27 -36.96
CA ASN A 532 28.87 10.56 -36.32
C ASN A 532 29.62 11.56 -35.43
N LEU A 533 29.55 11.38 -34.11
CA LEU A 533 30.20 12.26 -33.13
C LEU A 533 31.44 11.57 -32.57
N LYS A 534 32.59 12.22 -32.69
CA LYS A 534 33.83 11.79 -32.05
C LYS A 534 34.24 12.76 -30.96
N VAL A 535 34.45 12.24 -29.75
CA VAL A 535 34.80 13.02 -28.55
C VAL A 535 36.26 12.78 -28.18
N LYS A 536 37.01 13.88 -27.99
CA LYS A 536 38.42 13.92 -27.56
C LYS A 536 38.57 14.47 -26.13
N ASP A 537 39.72 14.21 -25.51
CA ASP A 537 40.11 14.86 -24.26
C ASP A 537 40.40 16.36 -24.48
N ILE A 538 40.23 17.16 -23.43
CA ILE A 538 40.36 18.61 -23.44
C ILE A 538 41.82 19.01 -23.77
N PRO A 539 42.08 19.92 -24.71
CA PRO A 539 43.42 20.47 -24.93
C PRO A 539 44.01 21.11 -23.67
N LYS A 540 45.32 21.34 -23.61
CA LYS A 540 45.92 21.96 -22.42
C LYS A 540 45.45 23.42 -22.27
N ILE A 541 44.98 23.80 -21.09
CA ILE A 541 44.58 25.17 -20.74
C ILE A 541 45.77 25.99 -20.24
N GLU A 542 45.80 27.28 -20.58
CA GLU A 542 46.80 28.26 -20.08
C GLU A 542 46.20 29.29 -19.09
N ASP A 543 44.96 29.75 -19.29
CA ASP A 543 44.27 30.71 -18.40
C ASP A 543 42.74 30.60 -18.56
N ILE A 544 41.99 31.11 -17.57
CA ILE A 544 40.52 31.18 -17.55
C ILE A 544 39.97 32.56 -17.16
N LYS A 545 38.88 32.95 -17.83
CA LYS A 545 38.10 34.18 -17.58
C LYS A 545 36.66 33.82 -17.24
N VAL A 546 36.09 34.59 -16.31
CA VAL A 546 34.75 34.39 -15.75
C VAL A 546 33.86 35.56 -16.14
N TYR A 547 32.61 35.27 -16.52
CA TYR A 547 31.68 36.23 -17.08
C TYR A 547 30.32 36.20 -16.38
N ILE A 548 29.67 37.35 -16.28
CA ILE A 548 28.26 37.51 -15.91
C ILE A 548 27.62 38.41 -16.98
N ASP A 549 26.53 37.96 -17.59
CA ASP A 549 25.84 38.69 -18.68
C ASP A 549 26.80 39.17 -19.78
N ASP A 550 27.65 38.24 -20.25
CA ASP A 550 28.76 38.45 -21.21
C ASP A 550 29.84 39.47 -20.81
N LYS A 551 29.83 40.00 -19.58
CA LYS A 551 30.85 40.92 -19.04
C LYS A 551 31.86 40.19 -18.17
N GLU A 552 33.15 40.44 -18.38
CA GLU A 552 34.22 39.81 -17.58
C GLU A 552 34.21 40.32 -16.13
N VAL A 553 34.31 39.41 -15.17
CA VAL A 553 34.41 39.73 -13.73
C VAL A 553 35.87 40.06 -13.39
N SER A 554 36.18 41.35 -13.32
CA SER A 554 37.55 41.84 -13.07
C SER A 554 37.97 41.76 -11.60
N ASP A 555 37.09 42.16 -10.67
CA ASP A 555 37.46 42.43 -9.27
C ASP A 555 36.57 41.69 -8.26
N LYS A 556 35.27 41.97 -8.23
CA LYS A 556 34.29 41.34 -7.32
C LYS A 556 32.87 41.33 -7.87
N ILE A 557 32.05 40.42 -7.34
CA ILE A 557 30.60 40.37 -7.55
C ILE A 557 29.89 41.13 -6.43
N SER A 558 28.72 41.73 -6.69
CA SER A 558 27.90 42.32 -5.63
C SER A 558 26.41 42.05 -5.84
N ILE A 559 25.71 41.74 -4.75
CA ILE A 559 24.36 41.16 -4.71
C ILE A 559 23.49 41.98 -3.76
N ASN A 560 22.27 42.31 -4.16
CA ASN A 560 21.36 43.14 -3.35
C ASN A 560 20.22 42.29 -2.77
N GLY A 561 20.38 41.85 -1.52
CA GLY A 561 19.45 40.93 -0.86
C GLY A 561 19.49 39.53 -1.50
N LYS A 562 18.34 38.85 -1.53
CA LYS A 562 18.20 37.56 -2.22
C LYS A 562 18.12 37.79 -3.74
N GLN A 563 19.27 37.70 -4.41
CA GLN A 563 19.43 37.79 -5.86
C GLN A 563 20.41 36.70 -6.33
N ASN A 564 20.25 36.26 -7.58
CA ASN A 564 20.99 35.11 -8.10
C ASN A 564 21.66 35.40 -9.45
N ILE A 565 22.80 34.76 -9.69
CA ILE A 565 23.79 35.13 -10.71
C ILE A 565 24.40 33.87 -11.33
N THR A 566 24.51 33.82 -12.67
CA THR A 566 25.07 32.71 -13.45
C THR A 566 26.48 33.04 -13.96
N LEU A 567 27.48 32.20 -13.69
CA LEU A 567 28.89 32.41 -14.06
C LEU A 567 29.29 31.69 -15.36
N GLY A 568 29.43 32.40 -16.47
CA GLY A 568 30.01 31.87 -17.70
C GLY A 568 31.54 31.72 -17.63
N LEU A 569 32.11 30.75 -18.34
CA LEU A 569 33.56 30.54 -18.47
C LEU A 569 34.04 30.68 -19.91
N LYS A 570 35.27 31.19 -20.07
CA LYS A 570 36.07 31.04 -21.29
C LYS A 570 37.50 30.64 -20.93
N ALA A 571 38.07 29.70 -21.67
CA ALA A 571 39.45 29.25 -21.50
C ALA A 571 40.30 29.67 -22.69
N LYS A 572 41.61 29.81 -22.45
CA LYS A 572 42.64 29.93 -23.49
C LYS A 572 43.42 28.62 -23.57
N PHE A 573 43.44 27.99 -24.74
CA PHE A 573 44.17 26.74 -24.97
C PHE A 573 45.61 26.95 -25.43
N GLN A 574 46.47 25.95 -25.19
CA GLN A 574 47.88 26.00 -25.52
C GLN A 574 48.10 26.11 -27.04
N GLY A 575 48.73 27.21 -27.46
CA GLY A 575 48.96 27.53 -28.87
C GLY A 575 47.85 28.33 -29.54
N GLU A 576 46.71 28.55 -28.86
CA GLU A 576 45.65 29.46 -29.31
C GLU A 576 45.81 30.84 -28.66
N ASN A 577 45.38 31.90 -29.35
CA ASN A 577 45.46 33.28 -28.84
C ASN A 577 44.15 33.77 -28.20
N ASP A 578 43.02 33.23 -28.64
CA ASP A 578 41.69 33.67 -28.25
C ASP A 578 41.15 32.92 -27.03
N TYR A 579 40.14 33.51 -26.38
CA TYR A 579 39.39 32.88 -25.29
C TYR A 579 38.07 32.35 -25.82
N VAL A 580 37.92 31.02 -25.88
CA VAL A 580 36.72 30.33 -26.34
C VAL A 580 35.83 29.92 -25.18
N GLY A 581 34.51 29.91 -25.39
CA GLY A 581 33.56 29.38 -24.41
C GLY A 581 33.78 27.89 -24.18
N VAL A 582 33.81 27.51 -22.91
CA VAL A 582 34.00 26.12 -22.45
C VAL A 582 32.84 25.66 -21.59
N ASP A 583 32.54 24.36 -21.64
CA ASP A 583 31.65 23.72 -20.69
C ASP A 583 32.25 23.85 -19.27
N ARG A 584 31.39 24.26 -18.34
CA ARG A 584 31.72 24.47 -16.94
C ARG A 584 31.80 23.15 -16.19
N SER A 585 31.18 22.09 -16.71
CA SER A 585 31.26 20.73 -16.17
C SER A 585 32.69 20.18 -16.08
N ALA A 586 33.64 20.77 -16.81
CA ALA A 586 35.06 20.43 -16.77
C ALA A 586 35.82 21.03 -15.57
N PHE A 587 35.20 21.92 -14.77
CA PHE A 587 35.87 22.71 -13.72
C PHE A 587 35.29 22.47 -12.33
N GLU A 588 36.14 22.56 -11.31
CA GLU A 588 35.76 22.49 -9.89
C GLU A 588 35.42 23.88 -9.34
N TYR A 589 34.44 23.96 -8.44
CA TYR A 589 33.93 25.21 -7.86
C TYR A 589 33.77 25.09 -6.34
N TYR A 590 34.18 26.10 -5.57
CA TYR A 590 34.00 26.15 -4.10
C TYR A 590 34.19 27.56 -3.52
N THR A 591 33.92 27.75 -2.23
CA THR A 591 34.14 29.01 -1.50
C THR A 591 35.38 28.98 -0.58
N LEU A 592 35.88 30.17 -0.23
CA LEU A 592 36.94 30.40 0.78
C LEU A 592 36.39 31.17 1.98
N ASN A 593 36.98 30.89 3.15
CA ASN A 593 36.69 31.48 4.47
C ASN A 593 35.36 31.07 5.15
N GLU A 594 34.65 30.04 4.66
CA GLU A 594 33.49 29.45 5.37
C GLU A 594 33.78 28.08 6.03
N ARG A 595 34.90 27.42 5.71
CA ARG A 595 35.24 26.05 6.18
C ARG A 595 36.35 26.01 7.24
N ASN A 596 36.30 25.00 8.12
CA ASN A 596 37.34 24.73 9.13
C ASN A 596 37.55 23.22 9.39
N ASP A 597 37.57 22.44 8.31
CA ASP A 597 37.71 20.99 8.28
C ASP A 597 38.17 20.53 6.88
N ASN A 598 38.20 19.22 6.58
CA ASN A 598 38.71 18.68 5.30
C ASN A 598 37.71 17.72 4.64
N THR A 599 37.08 18.22 3.59
CA THR A 599 35.97 17.68 2.77
C THR A 599 36.22 18.01 1.28
N HIS A 600 35.37 17.52 0.35
CA HIS A 600 35.18 18.05 -1.01
C HIS A 600 33.65 18.21 -1.23
N GLY A 601 33.22 19.22 -1.98
CA GLY A 601 31.94 19.90 -1.69
C GLY A 601 30.66 19.40 -2.36
N ASP A 602 29.55 19.31 -1.60
CA ASP A 602 28.17 19.21 -2.12
C ASP A 602 27.09 19.54 -1.05
N ARG A 603 26.60 20.80 -1.08
CA ARG A 603 25.52 21.49 -0.32
C ARG A 603 25.90 22.17 1.01
N GLY A 604 25.66 23.48 1.05
CA GLY A 604 25.99 24.44 2.11
C GLY A 604 25.33 24.21 3.47
N ASP A 605 26.05 24.59 4.51
CA ASP A 605 25.51 24.90 5.83
C ASP A 605 24.50 26.06 5.75
N LYS A 606 23.55 26.11 6.70
CA LYS A 606 22.49 27.12 6.79
C LYS A 606 23.00 28.51 7.19
N ASN A 607 24.31 28.69 7.30
CA ASN A 607 24.99 29.92 7.71
C ASN A 607 25.87 30.52 6.60
N SER A 608 26.04 29.83 5.45
CA SER A 608 26.78 30.36 4.30
C SER A 608 26.15 31.64 3.74
N ILE A 609 27.01 32.59 3.35
CA ILE A 609 26.61 33.91 2.84
C ILE A 609 26.18 33.81 1.38
N ILE A 610 26.88 32.98 0.62
CA ILE A 610 26.60 32.61 -0.77
C ILE A 610 25.88 31.27 -0.77
N HIS A 611 25.17 30.94 -1.86
CA HIS A 611 25.05 29.53 -2.24
C HIS A 611 25.31 29.26 -3.76
N LEU A 612 26.45 28.67 -4.15
CA LEU A 612 26.85 28.11 -5.47
C LEU A 612 26.21 26.74 -5.84
N TYR A 613 25.20 26.69 -6.70
CA TYR A 613 24.64 25.40 -7.14
C TYR A 613 25.34 24.72 -8.32
N ASN A 614 25.27 23.38 -8.32
CA ASN A 614 25.63 22.46 -9.39
C ASN A 614 24.46 21.49 -9.62
N TYR A 615 23.46 21.92 -10.40
CA TYR A 615 22.35 21.07 -10.85
C TYR A 615 22.62 20.57 -12.27
N ASN A 616 22.15 19.35 -12.57
CA ASN A 616 22.31 18.63 -13.84
C ASN A 616 22.55 19.56 -15.05
N GLU A 617 23.73 19.45 -15.64
CA GLU A 617 24.01 19.67 -17.07
C GLU A 617 23.81 21.10 -17.66
N ASP A 618 23.21 22.02 -16.91
CA ASP A 618 22.89 23.37 -17.39
C ASP A 618 23.61 24.50 -16.66
N VAL A 619 23.88 24.36 -15.35
CA VAL A 619 24.50 25.46 -14.58
C VAL A 619 25.50 24.97 -13.55
N THR A 620 26.75 25.40 -13.75
CA THR A 620 27.78 25.47 -12.70
C THR A 620 28.06 26.94 -12.39
N GLY A 621 28.16 27.29 -11.11
CA GLY A 621 28.33 28.68 -10.67
C GLY A 621 27.03 29.48 -10.72
N MET A 622 26.08 29.12 -9.86
CA MET A 622 24.79 29.78 -9.68
C MET A 622 24.71 30.30 -8.25
N ILE A 623 24.81 31.62 -8.02
CA ILE A 623 25.06 32.21 -6.68
C ILE A 623 23.76 32.70 -6.03
N ILE A 624 23.16 32.00 -5.06
CA ILE A 624 22.17 32.58 -4.11
C ILE A 624 22.88 33.53 -3.13
N SER A 625 22.10 34.40 -2.46
CA SER A 625 22.39 34.70 -1.06
C SER A 625 21.14 34.63 -0.17
N GLU A 626 21.29 33.99 1.00
CA GLU A 626 20.32 34.00 2.11
C GLU A 626 20.69 35.05 3.19
N MET A 627 21.99 35.38 3.33
CA MET A 627 22.55 36.20 4.42
C MET A 627 23.43 37.36 3.93
N VAL A 628 23.39 38.47 4.66
CA VAL A 628 24.16 39.69 4.38
C VAL A 628 25.61 39.52 4.85
N GLY A 629 26.60 39.65 3.95
CA GLY A 629 28.00 39.38 4.27
C GLY A 629 28.96 39.51 3.08
N ASN A 630 30.17 38.98 3.23
CA ASN A 630 31.17 38.86 2.16
C ASN A 630 31.78 37.45 2.16
N ALA A 631 32.02 36.89 0.97
CA ALA A 631 32.68 35.59 0.78
C ALA A 631 33.49 35.60 -0.54
N THR A 632 34.22 34.53 -0.85
CA THR A 632 35.03 34.43 -2.08
C THR A 632 34.81 33.08 -2.76
N ILE A 633 34.52 33.11 -4.06
CA ILE A 633 34.37 31.93 -4.94
C ILE A 633 35.73 31.57 -5.54
N VAL A 634 35.96 30.28 -5.78
CA VAL A 634 37.11 29.71 -6.46
C VAL A 634 36.64 28.84 -7.62
N ILE A 635 37.38 28.86 -8.71
CA ILE A 635 37.21 27.97 -9.87
C ILE A 635 38.57 27.34 -10.16
N ASP A 636 38.63 26.01 -10.27
CA ASP A 636 39.87 25.23 -10.34
C ASP A 636 39.84 24.24 -11.52
N PHE A 637 41.00 24.03 -12.15
CA PHE A 637 41.22 22.96 -13.12
C PHE A 637 42.53 22.23 -12.78
N PRO A 638 42.49 21.26 -11.84
CA PRO A 638 43.70 20.68 -11.25
C PRO A 638 44.64 19.99 -12.25
N ARG A 639 44.12 19.46 -13.36
CA ARG A 639 44.91 18.74 -14.39
C ARG A 639 46.05 19.58 -14.96
N ASP A 640 45.77 20.85 -15.25
CA ASP A 640 46.74 21.76 -15.88
C ASP A 640 47.25 22.84 -14.91
N GLY A 641 46.74 22.86 -13.66
CA GLY A 641 47.15 23.79 -12.59
C GLY A 641 46.56 25.20 -12.70
N VAL A 642 45.42 25.35 -13.39
CA VAL A 642 44.81 26.66 -13.70
C VAL A 642 43.69 26.97 -12.71
N LYS A 643 43.73 28.16 -12.08
CA LYS A 643 42.87 28.50 -10.93
C LYS A 643 42.52 29.98 -10.86
N LYS A 644 41.26 30.30 -10.51
CA LYS A 644 40.72 31.67 -10.37
C LYS A 644 40.04 31.85 -9.01
N GLN A 645 40.09 33.07 -8.45
CA GLN A 645 39.37 33.44 -7.22
C GLN A 645 38.61 34.76 -7.44
N ILE A 646 37.41 34.88 -6.88
CA ILE A 646 36.49 36.02 -7.09
C ILE A 646 35.76 36.36 -5.77
N PRO A 647 36.08 37.49 -5.11
CA PRO A 647 35.31 38.03 -3.98
C PRO A 647 33.86 38.41 -4.35
N VAL A 648 32.98 38.37 -3.35
CA VAL A 648 31.53 38.63 -3.48
C VAL A 648 31.02 39.38 -2.23
N GLU A 649 30.14 40.36 -2.44
CA GLU A 649 29.54 41.21 -1.39
C GLU A 649 28.00 41.16 -1.47
N VAL A 650 27.32 40.76 -0.39
CA VAL A 650 25.85 40.74 -0.28
C VAL A 650 25.37 41.86 0.64
N LYS A 651 24.39 42.64 0.17
CA LYS A 651 23.81 43.79 0.88
C LYS A 651 22.41 43.49 1.45
N HIS A 652 22.08 44.11 2.58
CA HIS A 652 20.75 44.03 3.19
C HIS A 652 19.70 44.76 2.36
N VAL A 653 18.48 44.21 2.35
CA VAL A 653 17.28 44.80 1.75
C VAL A 653 16.14 44.62 2.77
N PRO A 654 15.56 45.69 3.32
CA PRO A 654 14.58 45.61 4.40
C PRO A 654 13.20 45.13 3.90
N VAL A 655 12.34 44.69 4.82
CA VAL A 655 10.94 44.34 4.50
C VAL A 655 10.04 45.58 4.44
N GLU A 656 9.14 45.59 3.46
CA GLU A 656 8.14 46.64 3.21
C GLU A 656 6.70 46.16 3.43
N GLU A 657 6.35 44.94 2.99
CA GLU A 657 4.97 44.40 3.07
C GLU A 657 4.96 42.87 3.31
N ILE A 658 3.90 42.38 3.99
CA ILE A 658 3.42 40.99 3.83
C ILE A 658 2.14 41.03 2.99
N CYS A 659 2.19 40.46 1.78
CA CYS A 659 0.99 40.10 1.05
C CYS A 659 0.48 38.73 1.49
N PHE A 660 -0.80 38.63 1.85
CA PHE A 660 -1.45 37.36 2.20
C PHE A 660 -2.76 37.22 1.40
N ASN A 661 -2.73 36.39 0.37
CA ASN A 661 -3.69 36.30 -0.73
C ASN A 661 -4.38 34.93 -0.74
N VAL A 662 -4.86 34.47 0.42
CA VAL A 662 -5.67 33.26 0.53
C VAL A 662 -7.02 33.41 -0.18
N PRO A 663 -7.60 32.33 -0.73
CA PRO A 663 -8.96 32.35 -1.26
C PRO A 663 -10.00 32.55 -0.15
N LYS A 664 -11.11 33.20 -0.47
CA LYS A 664 -12.24 33.43 0.46
C LYS A 664 -12.96 32.12 0.84
N GLU A 665 -12.97 31.17 -0.09
CA GLU A 665 -13.58 29.86 0.06
C GLU A 665 -12.59 28.78 -0.42
N PHE A 666 -12.55 27.64 0.25
CA PHE A 666 -11.69 26.51 -0.09
C PHE A 666 -12.44 25.19 0.05
N GLU A 667 -12.69 24.54 -1.07
CA GLU A 667 -13.20 23.16 -1.11
C GLU A 667 -12.07 22.19 -0.78
N TYR A 668 -12.32 21.21 0.11
CA TYR A 668 -11.39 20.12 0.39
C TYR A 668 -12.04 18.75 0.13
N GLU A 669 -11.24 17.75 -0.25
CA GLU A 669 -11.74 16.42 -0.61
C GLU A 669 -11.73 15.45 0.59
N GLU A 670 -10.69 15.50 1.43
CA GLU A 670 -10.59 14.67 2.63
C GLU A 670 -9.80 15.34 3.77
N LEU A 671 -10.20 15.08 5.01
CA LEU A 671 -9.58 15.64 6.20
C LEU A 671 -8.36 14.82 6.62
N GLY A 672 -7.29 15.50 7.02
CA GLY A 672 -6.13 14.89 7.67
C GLY A 672 -5.02 14.38 6.74
N PHE A 673 -5.31 14.15 5.46
CA PHE A 673 -4.31 13.71 4.46
C PHE A 673 -3.23 14.78 4.21
N ALA A 674 -2.04 14.36 3.77
CA ALA A 674 -1.03 15.27 3.24
C ALA A 674 -1.47 15.80 1.85
N PRO A 675 -1.13 17.03 1.43
CA PRO A 675 -1.82 17.65 0.30
C PRO A 675 -1.32 17.15 -1.06
N GLY A 676 -2.02 16.18 -1.62
CA GLY A 676 -2.19 16.08 -3.07
C GLY A 676 -3.23 17.12 -3.51
N SER A 677 -2.77 18.20 -4.15
CA SER A 677 -3.52 19.23 -4.89
C SER A 677 -4.69 20.00 -4.24
N TYR A 678 -5.54 19.40 -3.38
CA TYR A 678 -6.84 19.98 -2.99
C TYR A 678 -7.16 19.97 -1.48
N ASN A 679 -6.27 19.46 -0.61
CA ASN A 679 -6.56 19.30 0.84
C ASN A 679 -5.89 20.33 1.77
N GLY A 680 -5.43 21.48 1.24
CA GLY A 680 -4.89 22.58 2.05
C GLY A 680 -4.29 23.73 1.24
N ILE A 681 -4.12 24.89 1.87
CA ILE A 681 -3.63 26.13 1.22
C ILE A 681 -2.14 26.32 1.52
N TYR A 682 -1.26 25.97 0.56
CA TYR A 682 0.19 26.14 0.69
C TYR A 682 0.61 27.60 0.85
N LEU A 683 1.40 27.91 1.89
CA LEU A 683 1.79 29.29 2.19
C LEU A 683 2.62 29.92 1.07
N ARG A 684 3.54 29.17 0.44
CA ARG A 684 4.34 29.64 -0.70
C ARG A 684 3.50 30.14 -1.91
N ASN A 685 2.23 29.74 -2.00
CA ASN A 685 1.31 30.14 -3.07
C ASN A 685 0.48 31.39 -2.71
N VAL A 686 0.42 31.77 -1.43
CA VAL A 686 -0.50 32.81 -0.92
C VAL A 686 0.18 33.84 -0.01
N LEU A 687 1.43 33.63 0.40
CA LEU A 687 2.18 34.46 1.33
C LEU A 687 3.45 34.95 0.64
N GLU A 688 3.53 36.26 0.41
CA GLU A 688 4.64 36.93 -0.25
C GLU A 688 5.19 38.02 0.66
N ILE A 689 6.52 38.09 0.79
CA ILE A 689 7.22 39.20 1.42
C ILE A 689 7.71 40.14 0.31
N LYS A 690 7.53 41.44 0.49
CA LYS A 690 7.98 42.46 -0.46
C LYS A 690 9.06 43.38 0.12
N PRO A 691 10.04 43.79 -0.70
CA PRO A 691 10.33 43.27 -2.05
C PRO A 691 10.80 41.79 -1.99
N LYS A 692 10.67 41.03 -3.10
CA LYS A 692 10.99 39.58 -3.11
C LYS A 692 12.42 39.24 -2.70
N ASN A 693 13.36 40.17 -2.89
CA ASN A 693 14.76 40.05 -2.49
C ASN A 693 15.05 40.51 -1.05
N ALA A 694 14.03 40.84 -0.25
CA ALA A 694 14.22 41.27 1.14
C ALA A 694 14.94 40.20 1.99
N THR A 695 15.83 40.65 2.86
CA THR A 695 16.58 39.82 3.80
C THR A 695 16.15 40.16 5.22
N TYR A 696 15.57 39.19 5.92
CA TYR A 696 14.97 39.35 7.25
C TYR A 696 15.32 38.18 8.15
N LYS A 697 15.23 38.37 9.48
CA LYS A 697 15.55 37.33 10.47
C LYS A 697 14.31 36.91 11.24
N GLY A 698 13.93 35.63 11.10
CA GLY A 698 12.74 35.04 11.69
C GLY A 698 11.71 34.59 10.65
N GLU A 699 10.70 33.86 11.10
CA GLU A 699 9.65 33.33 10.23
C GLU A 699 8.37 34.15 10.32
N VAL A 700 7.51 34.07 9.30
CA VAL A 700 6.14 34.56 9.39
C VAL A 700 5.32 33.60 10.26
N GLU A 701 4.78 34.08 11.38
CA GLU A 701 3.81 33.36 12.22
C GLU A 701 2.42 33.34 11.55
N LEU A 702 1.62 32.30 11.85
CA LEU A 702 0.18 32.29 11.55
C LEU A 702 -0.60 32.11 12.85
N LYS A 703 -1.72 32.83 13.00
CA LYS A 703 -2.65 32.73 14.13
C LYS A 703 -4.09 32.58 13.62
N PHE A 704 -4.87 31.70 14.25
CA PHE A 704 -6.23 31.35 13.85
C PHE A 704 -7.22 31.77 14.94
N ASN A 705 -8.43 32.21 14.56
CA ASN A 705 -9.47 32.53 15.54
C ASN A 705 -10.24 31.29 16.06
N ASP A 706 -10.31 30.20 15.28
CA ASP A 706 -10.79 28.88 15.69
C ASP A 706 -9.88 27.78 15.10
N GLU A 707 -8.93 27.31 15.90
CA GLU A 707 -8.03 26.21 15.52
C GLU A 707 -8.73 24.85 15.35
N SER A 708 -10.02 24.72 15.70
CA SER A 708 -10.80 23.53 15.39
C SER A 708 -11.38 23.54 13.97
N ILE A 709 -11.34 24.66 13.24
CA ILE A 709 -11.70 24.75 11.81
C ILE A 709 -10.48 24.50 10.92
N ALA A 710 -9.35 25.16 11.20
CA ALA A 710 -8.10 24.95 10.49
C ALA A 710 -6.89 25.26 11.38
N SER A 711 -5.71 24.73 11.05
CA SER A 711 -4.44 25.16 11.65
C SER A 711 -3.32 25.18 10.63
N ARG A 712 -2.15 25.73 11.01
CA ARG A 712 -0.93 25.55 10.24
C ARG A 712 -0.46 24.09 10.36
N GLU A 713 0.04 23.56 9.26
CA GLU A 713 0.77 22.29 9.18
C GLU A 713 2.10 22.56 8.50
N ARG A 714 3.16 21.90 8.95
CA ARG A 714 4.53 22.06 8.41
C ARG A 714 5.17 20.73 7.99
N LYS A 715 4.63 19.60 8.46
CA LYS A 715 5.23 18.27 8.30
C LYS A 715 5.26 17.77 6.84
N TYR A 716 4.44 18.36 5.97
CA TYR A 716 4.26 17.96 4.56
C TYR A 716 4.34 19.17 3.63
N GLY A 717 5.24 20.09 3.92
CA GLY A 717 5.25 21.47 3.44
C GLY A 717 4.48 22.40 4.39
N ASP A 718 4.64 23.71 4.23
CA ASP A 718 4.02 24.73 5.08
C ASP A 718 2.67 25.20 4.48
N TYR A 719 1.56 24.89 5.15
CA TYR A 719 0.21 25.13 4.63
C TYR A 719 -0.87 25.33 5.71
N ILE A 720 -2.02 25.88 5.30
CA ILE A 720 -3.25 25.94 6.12
C ILE A 720 -4.06 24.66 5.89
N LYS A 721 -4.23 23.86 6.93
CA LYS A 721 -4.87 22.54 6.93
C LYS A 721 -6.30 22.63 7.49
N PRO A 722 -7.36 22.35 6.71
CA PRO A 722 -8.71 22.21 7.24
C PRO A 722 -8.83 21.02 8.20
N LYS A 723 -9.67 21.17 9.22
CA LYS A 723 -10.05 20.14 10.20
C LYS A 723 -11.55 19.81 10.18
N LYS A 724 -12.40 20.72 9.68
CA LYS A 724 -13.86 20.54 9.47
C LYS A 724 -14.41 21.64 8.55
N ASP A 725 -15.66 21.51 8.12
CA ASP A 725 -16.44 22.59 7.51
C ASP A 725 -16.57 23.78 8.48
N GLY A 726 -16.31 25.01 8.01
CA GLY A 726 -16.42 26.21 8.84
C GLY A 726 -15.71 27.44 8.26
N THR A 727 -15.91 28.59 8.90
CA THR A 727 -15.24 29.86 8.54
C THR A 727 -14.26 30.28 9.63
N VAL A 728 -13.01 30.56 9.25
CA VAL A 728 -11.90 30.89 10.16
C VAL A 728 -11.17 32.14 9.68
N ASP A 729 -10.76 33.01 10.60
CA ASP A 729 -9.83 34.11 10.31
C ASP A 729 -8.41 33.66 10.57
N VAL A 730 -7.55 33.86 9.57
CA VAL A 730 -6.11 33.56 9.62
C VAL A 730 -5.34 34.86 9.55
N THR A 731 -4.44 35.08 10.51
CA THR A 731 -3.56 36.26 10.57
C THR A 731 -2.12 35.83 10.36
N ALA A 732 -1.48 36.37 9.32
CA ALA A 732 -0.03 36.29 9.13
C ALA A 732 0.67 37.46 9.83
N TYR A 733 1.81 37.20 10.46
CA TYR A 733 2.55 38.17 11.29
C TYR A 733 4.07 37.98 11.16
N LEU A 734 4.82 39.05 10.94
CA LEU A 734 6.29 39.06 10.90
C LEU A 734 6.83 40.24 11.70
N LYS A 735 7.94 40.02 12.42
CA LYS A 735 8.67 41.05 13.15
C LYS A 735 10.14 41.04 12.74
N THR A 736 10.57 42.06 12.01
CA THR A 736 11.96 42.24 11.54
C THR A 736 12.27 43.74 11.49
N ASP A 737 13.55 44.10 11.52
CA ASP A 737 14.04 45.47 11.30
C ASP A 737 13.43 46.50 12.29
N GLY A 738 13.04 46.04 13.48
CA GLY A 738 12.33 46.83 14.50
C GLY A 738 10.85 47.11 14.20
N LYS A 739 10.31 46.63 13.07
CA LYS A 739 8.93 46.81 12.61
C LYS A 739 8.09 45.55 12.84
N GLU A 740 6.78 45.72 12.88
CA GLU A 740 5.80 44.62 12.92
C GLU A 740 4.83 44.73 11.75
N PHE A 741 4.74 43.66 10.97
CA PHE A 741 3.86 43.53 9.82
C PHE A 741 2.78 42.50 10.12
N LYS A 742 1.52 42.80 9.82
CA LYS A 742 0.38 41.90 10.09
C LYS A 742 -0.71 42.01 9.05
N VAL A 743 -1.32 40.89 8.69
CA VAL A 743 -2.40 40.83 7.70
C VAL A 743 -3.36 39.67 7.99
N THR A 744 -4.65 39.98 8.10
CA THR A 744 -5.71 39.01 8.42
C THR A 744 -6.61 38.74 7.21
N ARG A 745 -7.08 37.49 7.07
CA ARG A 745 -7.96 37.02 6.00
C ARG A 745 -8.94 35.96 6.50
N THR A 746 -10.20 36.08 6.11
CA THR A 746 -11.27 35.12 6.40
C THR A 746 -11.33 34.05 5.30
N ILE A 747 -11.35 32.77 5.70
CA ILE A 747 -11.43 31.60 4.80
C ILE A 747 -12.59 30.72 5.24
N LYS A 748 -13.47 30.34 4.30
CA LYS A 748 -14.52 29.33 4.51
C LYS A 748 -14.10 27.99 3.90
N PHE A 749 -13.88 26.99 4.74
CA PHE A 749 -13.60 25.61 4.34
C PHE A 749 -14.89 24.80 4.24
N TYR A 750 -15.00 23.93 3.22
CA TYR A 750 -16.09 22.95 3.11
C TYR A 750 -15.67 21.68 2.36
N LYS A 751 -16.28 20.55 2.71
CA LYS A 751 -16.04 19.28 2.01
C LYS A 751 -16.72 19.23 0.63
N LYS A 752 -15.97 18.78 -0.37
CA LYS A 752 -16.42 18.44 -1.72
C LYS A 752 -17.55 17.41 -1.70
N LYS A 753 -18.53 17.57 -2.58
CA LYS A 753 -19.71 16.70 -2.67
C LYS A 753 -19.70 15.91 -3.98
N THR A 754 -19.45 14.61 -3.89
CA THR A 754 -19.63 13.67 -4.99
C THR A 754 -21.13 13.50 -5.23
N ALA A 755 -21.63 13.98 -6.38
CA ALA A 755 -23.05 13.83 -6.75
C ALA A 755 -23.41 12.36 -7.02
N VAL A 756 -24.70 12.02 -6.91
CA VAL A 756 -25.22 10.77 -7.47
C VAL A 756 -25.45 10.98 -8.96
N GLU A 757 -24.73 10.25 -9.80
CA GLU A 757 -24.95 10.24 -11.25
C GLU A 757 -26.11 9.29 -11.60
N ASN A 758 -26.05 8.07 -11.06
CA ASN A 758 -27.02 7.02 -11.30
C ASN A 758 -27.28 6.19 -10.03
N ILE A 759 -28.31 5.36 -10.05
CA ILE A 759 -28.59 4.35 -9.03
C ILE A 759 -28.80 3.00 -9.71
N LYS A 760 -28.49 1.90 -9.02
CA LYS A 760 -28.66 0.53 -9.55
C LYS A 760 -29.16 -0.43 -8.46
N ALA A 761 -29.86 -1.47 -8.88
CA ALA A 761 -30.13 -2.62 -8.03
C ALA A 761 -28.88 -3.52 -7.99
N THR A 762 -28.63 -4.14 -6.84
CA THR A 762 -27.71 -5.29 -6.72
C THR A 762 -28.41 -6.61 -7.05
N LYS A 763 -29.75 -6.64 -6.97
CA LYS A 763 -30.63 -7.76 -7.37
C LYS A 763 -31.98 -7.22 -7.82
N ASP A 764 -32.45 -7.63 -9.00
CA ASP A 764 -33.78 -7.23 -9.51
C ASP A 764 -34.94 -7.89 -8.75
N LYS A 765 -34.64 -8.96 -8.00
CA LYS A 765 -35.60 -9.78 -7.26
C LYS A 765 -35.11 -10.10 -5.85
N ILE A 766 -35.99 -9.95 -4.87
CA ILE A 766 -35.78 -10.31 -3.48
C ILE A 766 -36.92 -11.23 -3.03
N GLN A 767 -36.60 -12.23 -2.22
CA GLN A 767 -37.57 -13.00 -1.44
C GLN A 767 -37.37 -12.64 0.03
N VAL A 768 -38.46 -12.38 0.73
CA VAL A 768 -38.53 -12.06 2.16
C VAL A 768 -39.73 -12.81 2.74
N LYS A 769 -39.72 -13.24 3.99
CA LYS A 769 -40.89 -13.85 4.65
C LYS A 769 -41.74 -12.78 5.31
N VAL A 770 -42.97 -13.13 5.67
CA VAL A 770 -43.72 -12.33 6.67
C VAL A 770 -42.89 -12.21 7.96
N ASP A 771 -42.83 -10.99 8.48
CA ASP A 771 -41.98 -10.47 9.56
C ASP A 771 -40.48 -10.30 9.30
N GLU A 772 -39.91 -10.86 8.22
CA GLU A 772 -38.48 -10.74 7.90
C GLU A 772 -38.15 -9.35 7.31
N ILE A 773 -36.94 -8.83 7.57
CA ILE A 773 -36.46 -7.49 7.14
C ILE A 773 -35.16 -7.64 6.35
N LEU A 774 -35.16 -7.29 5.06
CA LEU A 774 -33.99 -7.45 4.19
C LEU A 774 -33.62 -6.15 3.47
N PRO A 775 -32.34 -5.90 3.14
CA PRO A 775 -31.95 -4.72 2.37
C PRO A 775 -32.60 -4.73 0.99
N ILE A 776 -33.15 -3.60 0.53
CA ILE A 776 -33.69 -3.46 -0.83
C ILE A 776 -32.54 -3.54 -1.87
N GLY A 777 -31.29 -3.34 -1.43
CA GLY A 777 -30.11 -3.63 -2.24
C GLY A 777 -29.86 -2.61 -3.35
N ILE A 778 -30.16 -1.33 -3.11
CA ILE A 778 -29.86 -0.23 -4.03
C ILE A 778 -28.46 0.34 -3.74
N GLU A 779 -27.65 0.55 -4.78
CA GLU A 779 -26.37 1.27 -4.71
C GLU A 779 -26.43 2.57 -5.52
N THR A 780 -25.68 3.59 -5.06
CA THR A 780 -25.36 4.76 -5.88
C THR A 780 -24.24 4.45 -6.87
N VAL A 781 -24.21 5.21 -7.96
CA VAL A 781 -23.09 5.32 -8.89
C VAL A 781 -22.70 6.81 -8.95
N PRO A 782 -21.45 7.18 -8.62
CA PRO A 782 -20.42 6.32 -8.03
C PRO A 782 -20.79 5.87 -6.60
N LYS A 783 -20.12 4.82 -6.09
CA LYS A 783 -20.51 4.12 -4.84
C LYS A 783 -20.18 4.93 -3.57
N ASP A 784 -19.31 5.91 -3.66
CA ASP A 784 -18.89 6.85 -2.63
C ASP A 784 -19.77 8.12 -2.56
N ALA A 785 -20.65 8.35 -3.54
CA ALA A 785 -21.52 9.54 -3.67
C ALA A 785 -22.10 10.06 -2.35
N SER A 786 -22.05 11.37 -2.12
CA SER A 786 -22.27 12.00 -0.82
C SER A 786 -23.73 11.97 -0.33
N ASN A 787 -24.69 11.62 -1.19
CA ASN A 787 -26.08 11.40 -0.82
C ASN A 787 -26.51 9.97 -1.17
N LYS A 788 -26.80 9.16 -0.15
CA LYS A 788 -27.21 7.74 -0.32
C LYS A 788 -28.62 7.49 0.23
N GLU A 789 -29.43 8.53 0.30
CA GLU A 789 -30.85 8.45 0.64
C GLU A 789 -31.70 8.25 -0.60
N PHE A 790 -32.74 7.44 -0.46
CA PHE A 790 -33.70 7.15 -1.52
C PHE A 790 -35.13 7.52 -1.10
N GLU A 791 -35.95 7.84 -2.08
CA GLU A 791 -37.41 7.83 -2.01
C GLU A 791 -37.90 6.48 -2.56
N TYR A 792 -38.84 5.85 -1.86
CA TYR A 792 -39.38 4.53 -2.22
C TYR A 792 -40.89 4.59 -2.48
N LYS A 793 -41.34 3.85 -3.49
CA LYS A 793 -42.74 3.70 -3.86
C LYS A 793 -43.06 2.24 -4.09
N VAL A 794 -43.97 1.70 -3.27
CA VAL A 794 -44.41 0.30 -3.35
C VAL A 794 -45.62 0.19 -4.29
N SER A 795 -45.63 -0.80 -5.18
CA SER A 795 -46.73 -0.97 -6.16
C SER A 795 -48.06 -1.43 -5.55
N LYS A 796 -48.05 -1.98 -4.33
CA LYS A 796 -49.23 -2.42 -3.57
C LYS A 796 -48.98 -2.34 -2.07
N ASN A 797 -49.68 -1.41 -1.41
CA ASN A 797 -49.58 -1.20 0.04
C ASN A 797 -50.05 -2.43 0.84
N GLY A 798 -49.50 -2.63 2.04
CA GLY A 798 -49.92 -3.68 2.97
C GLY A 798 -49.42 -5.10 2.65
N VAL A 799 -48.53 -5.25 1.67
CA VAL A 799 -47.77 -6.50 1.41
C VAL A 799 -46.38 -6.41 2.04
N VAL A 800 -45.73 -5.24 1.91
CA VAL A 800 -44.46 -4.91 2.55
C VAL A 800 -44.53 -3.54 3.24
N ASP A 801 -43.55 -3.28 4.12
CA ASP A 801 -43.22 -1.96 4.65
C ASP A 801 -41.77 -1.58 4.29
N ILE A 802 -41.43 -0.29 4.37
CA ILE A 802 -40.11 0.24 4.03
C ILE A 802 -39.48 0.90 5.26
N ILE A 803 -38.38 0.31 5.74
CA ILE A 803 -37.68 0.71 6.96
C ILE A 803 -36.27 1.17 6.56
N GLY A 804 -36.07 2.47 6.42
CA GLY A 804 -34.83 3.02 5.87
C GLY A 804 -34.62 2.56 4.42
N ASN A 805 -33.52 1.85 4.16
CA ASN A 805 -33.20 1.25 2.86
C ASN A 805 -33.51 -0.27 2.81
N SER A 806 -34.27 -0.77 3.80
CA SER A 806 -34.65 -2.17 3.97
C SER A 806 -36.17 -2.36 3.81
N VAL A 807 -36.59 -3.55 3.38
CA VAL A 807 -37.99 -3.95 3.19
C VAL A 807 -38.40 -4.99 4.23
N LYS A 808 -39.52 -4.76 4.91
CA LYS A 808 -40.16 -5.74 5.80
C LYS A 808 -41.30 -6.47 5.08
N GLY A 809 -41.35 -7.80 5.16
CA GLY A 809 -42.54 -8.54 4.73
C GLY A 809 -43.70 -8.38 5.74
N LEU A 810 -44.86 -7.91 5.29
CA LEU A 810 -46.07 -7.79 6.14
C LEU A 810 -47.08 -8.92 5.86
N LYS A 811 -47.25 -9.30 4.59
CA LYS A 811 -48.21 -10.31 4.15
C LYS A 811 -47.75 -10.93 2.84
N GLU A 812 -48.06 -12.21 2.64
CA GLU A 812 -47.78 -12.95 1.41
C GLU A 812 -48.23 -12.23 0.13
N GLY A 813 -47.37 -12.29 -0.89
CA GLY A 813 -47.61 -11.73 -2.22
C GLY A 813 -46.39 -11.02 -2.80
N THR A 814 -46.43 -10.74 -4.11
CA THR A 814 -45.37 -10.03 -4.82
C THR A 814 -45.72 -8.55 -5.02
N VAL A 815 -44.73 -7.68 -4.85
CA VAL A 815 -44.76 -6.25 -5.15
C VAL A 815 -43.54 -5.83 -5.95
N GLU A 816 -43.60 -4.63 -6.50
CA GLU A 816 -42.45 -3.91 -7.04
C GLU A 816 -42.19 -2.69 -6.14
N ILE A 817 -40.93 -2.49 -5.75
CA ILE A 817 -40.46 -1.28 -5.09
C ILE A 817 -39.71 -0.46 -6.14
N GLU A 818 -40.23 0.72 -6.44
CA GLU A 818 -39.54 1.73 -7.23
C GLU A 818 -38.75 2.65 -6.29
N ALA A 819 -37.42 2.63 -6.41
CA ALA A 819 -36.48 3.46 -5.67
C ALA A 819 -35.96 4.60 -6.55
N LYS A 820 -35.77 5.78 -5.97
CA LYS A 820 -35.27 6.99 -6.62
C LYS A 820 -34.29 7.68 -5.68
N SER A 821 -33.19 8.27 -6.17
CA SER A 821 -32.31 9.07 -5.30
C SER A 821 -33.01 10.36 -4.81
N LYS A 822 -32.69 10.79 -3.58
CA LYS A 822 -33.01 12.15 -3.11
C LYS A 822 -32.06 13.21 -3.67
N ASP A 823 -30.94 12.82 -4.27
CA ASP A 823 -30.09 13.75 -5.01
C ASP A 823 -30.80 14.18 -6.30
N LYS A 824 -31.05 15.49 -6.44
CA LYS A 824 -31.72 16.09 -7.60
C LYS A 824 -30.94 15.95 -8.91
N ASN A 825 -29.65 15.62 -8.82
CA ASN A 825 -28.81 15.32 -9.98
C ASN A 825 -29.18 13.97 -10.62
N CYS A 826 -29.51 12.96 -9.81
CA CYS A 826 -29.91 11.64 -10.29
C CYS A 826 -31.41 11.59 -10.59
N LYS A 827 -31.76 11.52 -11.87
CA LYS A 827 -33.17 11.48 -12.33
C LYS A 827 -33.71 10.06 -12.54
N ASN A 828 -32.86 9.04 -12.46
CA ASN A 828 -33.23 7.66 -12.75
C ASN A 828 -33.95 7.01 -11.56
N THR A 829 -34.86 6.09 -11.86
CA THR A 829 -35.47 5.17 -10.87
C THR A 829 -35.02 3.74 -11.13
N VAL A 830 -35.02 2.93 -10.08
CA VAL A 830 -34.67 1.50 -10.10
C VAL A 830 -35.84 0.72 -9.52
N LYS A 831 -36.16 -0.43 -10.11
CA LYS A 831 -37.27 -1.29 -9.68
C LYS A 831 -36.73 -2.61 -9.15
N VAL A 832 -37.18 -3.00 -7.96
CA VAL A 832 -36.85 -4.29 -7.32
C VAL A 832 -38.15 -5.03 -7.04
N THR A 833 -38.29 -6.25 -7.55
CA THR A 833 -39.45 -7.11 -7.28
C THR A 833 -39.25 -7.82 -5.94
N VAL A 834 -40.11 -7.56 -4.96
CA VAL A 834 -40.09 -8.25 -3.67
C VAL A 834 -41.24 -9.25 -3.60
N THR A 835 -40.92 -10.52 -3.42
CA THR A 835 -41.92 -11.57 -3.13
C THR A 835 -41.90 -11.89 -1.65
N VAL A 836 -43.02 -11.60 -0.98
CA VAL A 836 -43.25 -11.99 0.41
C VAL A 836 -43.76 -13.43 0.41
N LEU A 837 -42.94 -14.31 0.98
CA LEU A 837 -43.24 -15.72 1.26
C LEU A 837 -44.03 -15.86 2.57
N PRO A 838 -44.71 -17.00 2.82
CA PRO A 838 -45.34 -17.29 4.11
C PRO A 838 -44.40 -17.05 5.29
N LYS A 839 -44.94 -16.77 6.49
CA LYS A 839 -44.11 -16.76 7.70
C LYS A 839 -43.46 -18.15 7.82
N GLY A 840 -42.16 -18.21 7.58
CA GLY A 840 -41.43 -19.47 7.64
C GLY A 840 -41.52 -20.07 9.03
N LYS A 841 -41.28 -21.38 9.14
CA LYS A 841 -40.99 -21.98 10.45
C LYS A 841 -39.87 -21.14 11.08
N LEU A 842 -40.13 -20.59 12.28
CA LEU A 842 -39.19 -19.69 12.96
C LEU A 842 -37.80 -20.33 13.01
N ARG A 843 -36.77 -19.50 12.80
CA ARG A 843 -35.38 -19.94 12.83
C ARG A 843 -35.10 -20.53 14.21
N ASP A 844 -34.86 -21.84 14.27
CA ASP A 844 -34.43 -22.47 15.51
C ASP A 844 -32.95 -22.14 15.73
N VAL A 845 -32.70 -20.91 16.18
CA VAL A 845 -31.36 -20.39 16.44
C VAL A 845 -30.65 -21.27 17.48
N LYS A 846 -31.38 -21.87 18.42
CA LYS A 846 -30.82 -22.73 19.47
C LYS A 846 -30.26 -24.03 18.88
N GLU A 847 -31.00 -24.66 17.97
CA GLU A 847 -30.54 -25.84 17.23
C GLU A 847 -29.49 -25.50 16.16
N GLU A 848 -29.57 -24.33 15.50
CA GLU A 848 -28.56 -23.88 14.54
C GLU A 848 -27.21 -23.59 15.20
N VAL A 849 -27.21 -23.02 16.40
CA VAL A 849 -26.01 -22.86 17.25
C VAL A 849 -25.39 -24.22 17.55
N LYS A 850 -26.18 -25.20 18.01
CA LYS A 850 -25.69 -26.56 18.30
C LYS A 850 -25.06 -27.23 17.08
N ASN A 851 -25.72 -27.14 15.92
CA ASN A 851 -25.20 -27.72 14.67
C ASN A 851 -23.96 -26.97 14.17
N THR A 852 -23.90 -25.65 14.34
CA THR A 852 -22.72 -24.85 13.96
C THR A 852 -21.53 -25.18 14.84
N ILE A 853 -21.69 -25.20 16.17
CA ILE A 853 -20.66 -25.63 17.12
C ILE A 853 -20.13 -27.01 16.71
N LYS A 854 -21.01 -28.01 16.55
CA LYS A 854 -20.63 -29.37 16.15
C LYS A 854 -19.83 -29.42 14.84
N GLN A 855 -20.19 -28.63 13.84
CA GLN A 855 -19.47 -28.60 12.56
C GLN A 855 -18.14 -27.84 12.66
N VAL A 856 -18.08 -26.74 13.40
CA VAL A 856 -16.87 -25.95 13.60
C VAL A 856 -15.85 -26.73 14.44
N THR A 857 -16.27 -27.45 15.49
CA THR A 857 -15.41 -28.31 16.33
C THR A 857 -14.53 -29.24 15.50
N THR A 858 -15.12 -29.93 14.51
CA THR A 858 -14.41 -30.85 13.59
C THR A 858 -13.26 -30.17 12.84
N ASN A 859 -13.36 -28.86 12.59
CA ASN A 859 -12.48 -28.13 11.70
C ASN A 859 -11.47 -27.23 12.45
N ILE A 860 -11.58 -27.11 13.78
CA ILE A 860 -10.67 -26.36 14.67
C ILE A 860 -9.92 -27.25 15.66
N LYS A 861 -10.38 -28.50 15.87
CA LYS A 861 -9.59 -29.50 16.61
C LYS A 861 -8.25 -29.74 15.90
N LYS A 862 -7.20 -29.88 16.70
CA LYS A 862 -5.85 -30.27 16.28
C LYS A 862 -5.48 -31.62 16.89
N ASP A 863 -4.46 -32.24 16.31
CA ASP A 863 -3.79 -33.41 16.90
C ASP A 863 -2.93 -33.02 18.11
N LYS A 864 -2.34 -31.82 18.09
CA LYS A 864 -1.57 -31.21 19.18
C LYS A 864 -1.88 -29.72 19.30
N TYR A 865 -1.81 -29.19 20.53
CA TYR A 865 -1.98 -27.75 20.81
C TYR A 865 -0.68 -27.18 21.39
N ASP A 866 -0.40 -25.92 21.08
CA ASP A 866 0.83 -25.23 21.45
C ASP A 866 0.54 -23.84 22.05
N PHE A 867 1.52 -23.24 22.71
CA PHE A 867 1.44 -21.87 23.22
C PHE A 867 0.95 -20.90 22.12
N ASN A 868 -0.04 -20.05 22.46
CA ASN A 868 -0.89 -19.24 21.58
C ASN A 868 -2.17 -19.91 21.03
N ASP A 869 -2.47 -21.18 21.37
CA ASP A 869 -3.80 -21.81 21.11
C ASP A 869 -4.86 -21.52 22.18
N GLU A 870 -4.57 -20.70 23.19
CA GLU A 870 -5.40 -20.50 24.40
C GLU A 870 -6.91 -20.36 24.13
N TRP A 871 -7.29 -19.52 23.15
CA TRP A 871 -8.68 -19.25 22.82
C TRP A 871 -9.40 -20.43 22.13
N ASN A 872 -8.66 -21.27 21.41
CA ASN A 872 -9.18 -22.50 20.82
C ASN A 872 -9.37 -23.57 21.91
N ILE A 873 -8.37 -23.73 22.79
CA ILE A 873 -8.41 -24.63 23.95
C ILE A 873 -9.62 -24.29 24.84
N LEU A 874 -9.75 -23.01 25.23
CA LEU A 874 -10.88 -22.50 26.01
C LEU A 874 -12.23 -22.85 25.37
N GLY A 875 -12.40 -22.52 24.08
CA GLY A 875 -13.66 -22.80 23.37
C GLY A 875 -13.97 -24.29 23.31
N LEU A 876 -12.97 -25.15 23.04
CA LEU A 876 -13.14 -26.59 22.92
C LEU A 876 -13.51 -27.24 24.27
N VAL A 877 -12.73 -26.95 25.32
CA VAL A 877 -12.88 -27.62 26.62
C VAL A 877 -14.16 -27.15 27.34
N ARG A 878 -14.49 -25.86 27.22
CA ARG A 878 -15.73 -25.31 27.82
C ARG A 878 -16.99 -25.72 27.05
N ASN A 879 -16.87 -26.17 25.80
CA ASN A 879 -17.93 -26.89 25.10
C ASN A 879 -18.11 -28.29 25.71
N ASP A 880 -17.08 -29.13 25.63
CA ASP A 880 -17.03 -30.47 26.24
C ASP A 880 -15.58 -30.82 26.63
N LYS A 881 -15.36 -31.15 27.91
CA LYS A 881 -14.06 -31.48 28.49
C LYS A 881 -13.37 -32.69 27.83
N ASN A 882 -14.12 -33.52 27.11
CA ASN A 882 -13.60 -34.69 26.38
C ASN A 882 -13.07 -34.34 24.97
N LEU A 883 -13.21 -33.10 24.49
CA LEU A 883 -12.75 -32.71 23.16
C LEU A 883 -11.22 -32.56 23.05
N ILE A 884 -10.50 -32.45 24.18
CA ILE A 884 -9.04 -32.45 24.25
C ILE A 884 -8.60 -33.56 25.22
N SER A 885 -7.74 -34.49 24.77
CA SER A 885 -7.27 -35.62 25.58
C SER A 885 -6.25 -35.19 26.65
N GLU A 886 -6.03 -36.01 27.68
CA GLU A 886 -4.99 -35.72 28.69
C GLU A 886 -3.58 -35.65 28.09
N GLU A 887 -3.31 -36.40 27.03
CA GLU A 887 -2.09 -36.30 26.22
C GLU A 887 -1.96 -34.90 25.59
N GLN A 888 -3.00 -34.43 24.89
CA GLN A 888 -3.03 -33.10 24.27
C GLN A 888 -2.97 -31.95 25.30
N LYS A 889 -3.53 -32.14 26.51
CA LYS A 889 -3.41 -31.21 27.63
C LYS A 889 -1.98 -31.16 28.19
N ASN A 890 -1.31 -32.31 28.27
CA ASN A 890 0.09 -32.40 28.69
C ASN A 890 1.01 -31.79 27.62
N ASP A 891 0.75 -32.01 26.33
CA ASP A 891 1.45 -31.37 25.21
C ASP A 891 1.37 -29.85 25.28
N TYR A 892 0.18 -29.29 25.55
CA TYR A 892 0.02 -27.85 25.70
C TYR A 892 0.81 -27.31 26.90
N LEU A 893 0.72 -27.97 28.08
CA LEU A 893 1.52 -27.62 29.25
C LEU A 893 3.03 -27.70 28.97
N ASN A 894 3.48 -28.76 28.28
CA ASN A 894 4.86 -28.92 27.84
C ASN A 894 5.28 -27.80 26.86
N SER A 895 4.39 -27.38 25.95
CA SER A 895 4.66 -26.28 25.03
C SER A 895 4.86 -24.94 25.76
N ILE A 896 4.13 -24.67 26.83
CA ILE A 896 4.35 -23.50 27.70
C ILE A 896 5.70 -23.62 28.40
N ILE A 897 6.01 -24.78 28.98
CA ILE A 897 7.28 -25.02 29.67
C ILE A 897 8.48 -24.86 28.72
N GLN A 898 8.39 -25.31 27.48
CA GLN A 898 9.42 -25.08 26.47
C GLN A 898 9.44 -23.62 25.98
N SER A 899 8.29 -22.97 25.84
CA SER A 899 8.19 -21.54 25.51
C SER A 899 8.92 -20.67 26.54
N MET A 900 8.74 -20.96 27.84
CA MET A 900 9.44 -20.30 28.94
C MET A 900 10.96 -20.55 28.89
N LYS A 901 11.39 -21.79 28.64
CA LYS A 901 12.82 -22.15 28.47
C LYS A 901 13.47 -21.48 27.26
N ASN A 902 12.68 -21.22 26.22
CA ASN A 902 13.11 -20.49 25.02
C ASN A 902 13.05 -18.96 25.20
N GLY A 903 12.75 -18.44 26.39
CA GLY A 903 12.84 -17.02 26.72
C GLY A 903 11.53 -16.24 26.67
N ASN A 904 10.36 -16.87 26.46
CA ASN A 904 9.08 -16.18 26.63
C ASN A 904 8.78 -15.96 28.11
N ASP A 905 8.91 -14.72 28.56
CA ASP A 905 8.66 -14.33 29.95
C ASP A 905 7.17 -14.51 30.34
N LEU A 906 6.94 -15.18 31.47
CA LEU A 906 5.66 -15.30 32.18
C LEU A 906 5.80 -14.93 33.67
N SER A 907 6.87 -14.21 34.03
CA SER A 907 7.12 -13.63 35.35
C SER A 907 6.20 -12.43 35.63
N ALA A 908 6.24 -11.91 36.86
CA ALA A 908 5.57 -10.66 37.24
C ALA A 908 6.06 -9.40 36.46
N LYS A 909 7.06 -9.51 35.58
CA LYS A 909 7.52 -8.42 34.69
C LYS A 909 6.97 -8.54 33.26
N ALA A 910 6.43 -9.69 32.88
CA ALA A 910 5.93 -9.94 31.53
C ALA A 910 4.71 -9.08 31.20
N LYS A 911 4.33 -9.03 29.91
CA LYS A 911 3.06 -8.43 29.49
C LYS A 911 1.89 -9.19 30.13
N PRO A 912 1.01 -8.55 30.93
CA PRO A 912 0.02 -9.28 31.73
C PRO A 912 -0.88 -10.21 30.91
N THR A 913 -1.35 -9.73 29.75
CA THR A 913 -2.20 -10.47 28.81
C THR A 913 -1.58 -11.76 28.23
N ASN A 914 -0.26 -11.96 28.32
CA ASN A 914 0.38 -13.26 28.01
C ASN A 914 0.28 -14.27 29.15
N ILE A 915 0.29 -13.80 30.41
CA ILE A 915 0.14 -14.65 31.61
C ILE A 915 -1.34 -15.02 31.77
N GLU A 916 -2.23 -14.05 31.61
CA GLU A 916 -3.68 -14.18 31.81
C GLU A 916 -4.31 -15.20 30.85
N LYS A 917 -3.99 -15.14 29.56
CA LYS A 917 -4.46 -16.12 28.57
C LYS A 917 -4.02 -17.55 28.92
N VAL A 918 -2.76 -17.71 29.37
CA VAL A 918 -2.19 -19.01 29.77
C VAL A 918 -2.85 -19.52 31.04
N VAL A 919 -3.06 -18.67 32.04
CA VAL A 919 -3.81 -19.03 33.27
C VAL A 919 -5.23 -19.45 32.91
N ILE A 920 -5.95 -18.70 32.08
CA ILE A 920 -7.31 -19.04 31.61
C ILE A 920 -7.31 -20.41 30.89
N ALA A 921 -6.36 -20.67 29.99
CA ALA A 921 -6.27 -21.93 29.26
C ALA A 921 -5.93 -23.12 30.17
N LEU A 922 -4.86 -23.02 30.98
CA LEU A 922 -4.43 -24.06 31.94
C LEU A 922 -5.52 -24.39 32.95
N THR A 923 -6.22 -23.35 33.45
CA THR A 923 -7.38 -23.50 34.33
C THR A 923 -8.48 -24.31 33.65
N SER A 924 -8.79 -24.01 32.38
CA SER A 924 -9.87 -24.69 31.65
C SER A 924 -9.58 -26.19 31.46
N ILE A 925 -8.32 -26.57 31.22
CA ILE A 925 -7.92 -27.99 31.08
C ILE A 925 -7.70 -28.72 32.40
N GLY A 926 -7.76 -28.01 33.54
CA GLY A 926 -7.55 -28.58 34.88
C GLY A 926 -6.08 -28.81 35.25
N LYS A 927 -5.14 -28.08 34.66
CA LYS A 927 -3.70 -28.13 35.02
C LYS A 927 -3.37 -27.02 36.02
N SER A 928 -2.36 -27.23 36.87
CA SER A 928 -1.98 -26.24 37.87
C SER A 928 -1.33 -25.00 37.23
N VAL A 929 -1.61 -23.84 37.83
CA VAL A 929 -1.04 -22.53 37.50
C VAL A 929 -0.16 -21.98 38.64
N GLU A 930 -0.12 -22.67 39.78
CA GLU A 930 0.64 -22.27 40.98
C GLU A 930 2.11 -22.70 40.94
N ASN A 931 2.44 -23.64 40.05
CA ASN A 931 3.81 -24.06 39.74
C ASN A 931 3.87 -24.57 38.29
N VAL A 932 4.32 -23.72 37.37
CA VAL A 932 4.61 -24.04 35.97
C VAL A 932 6.10 -23.75 35.74
N ASN A 933 6.90 -24.80 35.55
CA ASN A 933 8.37 -24.70 35.45
C ASN A 933 9.03 -23.94 36.64
N GLY A 934 8.44 -24.00 37.84
CA GLY A 934 8.89 -23.26 39.03
C GLY A 934 8.20 -21.92 39.28
N GLU A 935 7.48 -21.38 38.30
CA GLU A 935 6.77 -20.09 38.40
C GLU A 935 5.33 -20.23 38.92
N ASN A 936 4.88 -19.27 39.72
CA ASN A 936 3.48 -19.15 40.13
C ASN A 936 2.79 -18.09 39.27
N LEU A 937 2.02 -18.52 38.27
CA LEU A 937 1.44 -17.62 37.28
C LEU A 937 0.34 -16.72 37.86
N LEU A 938 -0.30 -17.11 38.95
CA LEU A 938 -1.28 -16.26 39.65
C LEU A 938 -0.60 -15.09 40.36
N LYS A 939 0.51 -15.37 41.06
CA LYS A 939 1.38 -14.36 41.67
C LYS A 939 1.92 -13.40 40.60
N ASN A 940 2.32 -13.95 39.45
CA ASN A 940 2.83 -13.18 38.32
C ASN A 940 1.75 -12.32 37.62
N ILE A 941 0.46 -12.49 37.95
CA ILE A 941 -0.60 -11.52 37.62
C ILE A 941 -0.75 -10.50 38.77
N TYR A 942 -0.99 -10.94 40.01
CA TYR A 942 -1.36 -10.02 41.10
C TYR A 942 -0.21 -9.16 41.66
N GLU A 943 1.04 -9.41 41.27
CA GLU A 943 2.22 -8.58 41.58
C GLU A 943 2.73 -7.76 40.37
N ASN A 944 2.07 -7.83 39.21
CA ASN A 944 2.58 -7.25 37.97
C ASN A 944 2.33 -5.72 37.87
N PRO A 945 3.35 -4.87 37.72
CA PRO A 945 3.16 -3.42 37.67
C PRO A 945 2.52 -2.93 36.37
N ASN A 946 2.51 -3.73 35.30
CA ASN A 946 2.02 -3.34 33.96
C ASN A 946 0.50 -3.45 33.79
N ILE A 947 -0.24 -3.86 34.82
CA ILE A 947 -1.69 -4.09 34.78
C ILE A 947 -2.49 -2.83 34.41
N SER A 948 -2.04 -1.64 34.83
CA SER A 948 -2.65 -0.36 34.49
C SER A 948 -2.27 0.20 33.11
N ASN A 949 -1.49 -0.53 32.30
CA ASN A 949 -1.10 -0.08 30.97
C ASN A 949 -2.26 -0.14 29.96
N GLY A 950 -3.35 -0.83 30.30
CA GLY A 950 -4.53 -0.93 29.44
C GLY A 950 -5.73 -1.62 30.10
N LEU A 951 -6.90 -1.43 29.50
CA LEU A 951 -8.12 -2.11 29.90
C LEU A 951 -8.04 -3.63 29.74
N ASN A 952 -7.38 -4.12 28.68
CA ASN A 952 -7.26 -5.55 28.43
C ASN A 952 -6.54 -6.25 29.58
N GLU A 953 -5.37 -5.73 29.98
CA GLU A 953 -4.57 -6.22 31.09
C GLU A 953 -5.38 -6.23 32.41
N SER A 954 -5.96 -5.10 32.80
CA SER A 954 -6.77 -5.03 34.04
C SER A 954 -8.05 -5.90 34.00
N ALA A 955 -8.69 -6.08 32.84
CA ALA A 955 -9.88 -6.92 32.68
C ALA A 955 -9.57 -8.42 32.64
N TYR A 956 -8.57 -8.85 31.86
CA TYR A 956 -8.19 -10.26 31.75
C TYR A 956 -7.46 -10.77 33.01
N ALA A 957 -6.75 -9.91 33.75
CA ALA A 957 -6.30 -10.22 35.10
C ALA A 957 -7.45 -10.58 36.04
N LEU A 958 -8.53 -9.78 36.06
CA LEU A 958 -9.71 -10.04 36.89
C LEU A 958 -10.40 -11.35 36.46
N ILE A 959 -10.54 -11.59 35.15
CA ILE A 959 -11.11 -12.84 34.60
C ILE A 959 -10.25 -14.06 34.99
N ALA A 960 -8.93 -13.97 34.84
CA ALA A 960 -8.00 -15.06 35.14
C ALA A 960 -8.03 -15.44 36.63
N LEU A 961 -8.00 -14.45 37.54
CA LEU A 961 -8.06 -14.68 38.98
C LEU A 961 -9.45 -15.19 39.43
N ASP A 962 -10.55 -14.72 38.83
CA ASP A 962 -11.91 -15.19 39.15
C ASP A 962 -12.23 -16.59 38.60
N SER A 963 -11.52 -17.05 37.56
CA SER A 963 -11.87 -18.26 36.79
C SER A 963 -12.11 -19.52 37.64
N LEU A 964 -11.28 -19.77 38.65
CA LEU A 964 -11.49 -20.80 39.68
C LEU A 964 -11.72 -20.24 41.10
N ASN A 965 -11.99 -18.93 41.20
CA ASN A 965 -11.92 -18.12 42.42
C ASN A 965 -10.59 -18.35 43.16
N TYR A 966 -9.48 -18.03 42.48
CA TYR A 966 -8.14 -18.19 43.02
C TYR A 966 -7.90 -17.29 44.23
N ASN A 967 -7.07 -17.76 45.16
CA ASN A 967 -6.65 -16.96 46.31
C ASN A 967 -5.76 -15.81 45.85
N VAL A 968 -6.00 -14.61 46.39
CA VAL A 968 -5.19 -13.40 46.13
C VAL A 968 -4.92 -12.77 47.50
N PRO A 969 -3.65 -12.61 47.92
CA PRO A 969 -3.33 -12.01 49.22
C PRO A 969 -3.90 -10.58 49.36
N ASP A 970 -4.39 -10.22 50.55
CA ASP A 970 -4.93 -8.87 50.82
C ASP A 970 -3.90 -7.75 50.59
N ASN A 971 -2.62 -8.06 50.76
CA ASN A 971 -1.49 -7.16 50.53
C ASN A 971 -0.94 -7.19 49.08
N ALA A 972 -1.57 -7.92 48.15
CA ALA A 972 -1.16 -7.98 46.75
C ALA A 972 -1.15 -6.60 46.07
N MET A 973 -0.29 -6.42 45.07
CA MET A 973 -0.26 -5.18 44.27
C MET A 973 -1.62 -4.96 43.61
N TRP A 974 -2.22 -6.02 43.05
CA TRP A 974 -3.53 -6.02 42.41
C TRP A 974 -4.49 -7.00 43.07
N THR A 975 -5.23 -6.53 44.08
CA THR A 975 -6.39 -7.25 44.61
C THR A 975 -7.59 -7.08 43.66
N ARG A 976 -8.59 -7.96 43.75
CA ARG A 976 -9.82 -7.90 42.95
C ARG A 976 -10.48 -6.51 42.96
N ASN A 977 -10.54 -5.87 44.13
CA ASN A 977 -11.10 -4.53 44.25
C ASN A 977 -10.27 -3.49 43.49
N LYS A 978 -8.93 -3.54 43.55
CA LYS A 978 -8.07 -2.63 42.76
C LYS A 978 -8.27 -2.83 41.26
N LEU A 979 -8.34 -4.09 40.79
CA LEU A 979 -8.60 -4.42 39.38
C LEU A 979 -9.95 -3.88 38.89
N ILE A 980 -11.00 -4.00 39.70
CA ILE A 980 -12.33 -3.46 39.38
C ILE A 980 -12.28 -1.92 39.28
N GLU A 981 -11.60 -1.25 40.20
CA GLU A 981 -11.42 0.21 40.12
C GLU A 981 -10.55 0.64 38.93
N GLU A 982 -9.55 -0.16 38.54
CA GLU A 982 -8.72 0.08 37.35
C GLU A 982 -9.56 -0.01 36.07
N VAL A 983 -10.28 -1.12 35.88
CA VAL A 983 -11.22 -1.33 34.76
C VAL A 983 -12.20 -0.16 34.64
N LYS A 984 -12.77 0.31 35.77
CA LYS A 984 -13.72 1.43 35.81
C LYS A 984 -13.15 2.75 35.28
N LYS A 985 -11.84 3.01 35.33
CA LYS A 985 -11.23 4.26 34.83
C LYS A 985 -11.41 4.46 33.34
N TYR A 986 -11.42 3.36 32.56
CA TYR A 986 -11.48 3.41 31.09
C TYR A 986 -12.90 3.69 30.54
N GLN A 987 -13.94 3.71 31.38
CA GLN A 987 -15.30 4.10 30.96
C GLN A 987 -15.39 5.62 30.74
N ASN A 988 -15.94 6.01 29.59
CA ASN A 988 -16.20 7.41 29.22
C ASN A 988 -17.62 7.88 29.57
N SER A 989 -17.90 9.17 29.38
CA SER A 989 -19.18 9.80 29.69
C SER A 989 -20.38 9.22 28.91
N ASN A 990 -20.15 8.61 27.74
CA ASN A 990 -21.17 7.94 26.93
C ASN A 990 -21.42 6.47 27.35
N GLY A 991 -20.64 5.94 28.30
CA GLY A 991 -20.77 4.59 28.85
C GLY A 991 -19.90 3.52 28.19
N GLY A 992 -19.29 3.82 27.04
CA GLY A 992 -18.33 2.94 26.39
C GLY A 992 -16.94 3.00 27.04
N PHE A 993 -16.11 1.99 26.81
CA PHE A 993 -14.74 1.91 27.33
C PHE A 993 -13.70 2.04 26.20
N GLY A 994 -12.62 2.78 26.45
CA GLY A 994 -11.43 2.82 25.59
C GLY A 994 -10.35 1.81 26.02
N LEU A 995 -9.33 1.61 25.18
CA LEU A 995 -8.24 0.64 25.45
C LEU A 995 -7.19 1.18 26.42
N PHE A 996 -6.74 2.43 26.23
CA PHE A 996 -5.65 3.04 26.99
C PHE A 996 -6.12 4.18 27.92
N ASN A 997 -7.28 4.77 27.66
CA ASN A 997 -7.89 5.84 28.44
C ASN A 997 -9.40 5.89 28.21
N ASN A 998 -10.08 6.90 28.76
CA ASN A 998 -11.51 7.15 28.59
C ASN A 998 -11.85 8.31 27.63
N GLU A 999 -10.90 8.76 26.79
CA GLU A 999 -11.15 9.77 25.76
C GLU A 999 -11.88 9.18 24.54
N THR A 1000 -11.71 7.87 24.33
CA THR A 1000 -12.30 7.09 23.23
C THR A 1000 -13.21 5.99 23.76
N ALA A 1001 -13.87 5.25 22.88
CA ALA A 1001 -14.45 3.94 23.21
C ALA A 1001 -14.55 3.03 21.99
N SER A 1002 -14.49 1.72 22.22
CA SER A 1002 -14.82 0.70 21.20
C SER A 1002 -15.80 -0.34 21.75
N ILE A 1003 -16.38 -1.12 20.84
CA ILE A 1003 -17.34 -2.18 21.15
C ILE A 1003 -16.66 -3.29 21.96
N ASP A 1004 -15.53 -3.80 21.46
CA ASP A 1004 -14.75 -4.88 22.04
C ASP A 1004 -14.26 -4.54 23.45
N MET A 1005 -13.74 -3.33 23.65
CA MET A 1005 -13.29 -2.86 24.97
C MET A 1005 -14.45 -2.76 25.95
N THR A 1006 -15.59 -2.21 25.52
CA THR A 1006 -16.81 -2.14 26.35
C THR A 1006 -17.32 -3.55 26.71
N ALA A 1007 -17.24 -4.49 25.78
CA ALA A 1007 -17.67 -5.87 26.00
C ALA A 1007 -16.71 -6.65 26.91
N ILE A 1008 -15.39 -6.52 26.76
CA ILE A 1008 -14.39 -7.18 27.62
C ILE A 1008 -14.48 -6.64 29.06
N ALA A 1009 -14.69 -5.34 29.24
CA ALA A 1009 -14.99 -4.77 30.56
C ALA A 1009 -16.24 -5.39 31.20
N LEU A 1010 -17.32 -5.56 30.43
CA LEU A 1010 -18.53 -6.24 30.90
C LEU A 1010 -18.32 -7.71 31.24
N GLN A 1011 -17.46 -8.43 30.50
CA GLN A 1011 -17.08 -9.81 30.82
C GLN A 1011 -16.38 -9.89 32.18
N ALA A 1012 -15.38 -9.03 32.42
CA ALA A 1012 -14.65 -9.00 33.69
C ALA A 1012 -15.54 -8.57 34.88
N LEU A 1013 -16.34 -7.51 34.72
CA LEU A 1013 -17.23 -7.01 35.76
C LEU A 1013 -18.44 -7.93 36.04
N SER A 1014 -18.72 -8.92 35.18
CA SER A 1014 -19.92 -9.77 35.29
C SER A 1014 -20.06 -10.57 36.60
N THR A 1015 -18.96 -10.87 37.30
CA THR A 1015 -18.99 -11.50 38.64
C THR A 1015 -19.54 -10.54 39.70
N TYR A 1016 -19.38 -9.23 39.50
CA TYR A 1016 -19.63 -8.16 40.46
C TYR A 1016 -20.86 -7.32 40.09
N LYS A 1017 -21.73 -7.84 39.22
CA LYS A 1017 -22.86 -7.08 38.63
C LYS A 1017 -23.88 -6.57 39.66
N ASP A 1018 -23.92 -7.19 40.82
CA ASP A 1018 -24.81 -6.86 41.94
C ASP A 1018 -24.11 -5.98 43.02
N ARG A 1019 -22.86 -5.54 42.79
CA ARG A 1019 -22.13 -4.58 43.64
C ARG A 1019 -22.59 -3.15 43.29
N ASP A 1020 -23.03 -2.38 44.29
CA ASP A 1020 -23.75 -1.10 44.11
C ASP A 1020 -23.02 -0.05 43.23
N ASP A 1021 -21.70 -0.05 43.23
CA ASP A 1021 -20.86 0.89 42.47
C ASP A 1021 -20.42 0.35 41.08
N VAL A 1022 -20.59 -0.96 40.83
CA VAL A 1022 -20.29 -1.63 39.56
C VAL A 1022 -21.54 -1.71 38.68
N LYS A 1023 -22.71 -1.93 39.29
CA LYS A 1023 -24.00 -1.99 38.58
C LYS A 1023 -24.25 -0.78 37.66
N PRO A 1024 -24.06 0.49 38.07
CA PRO A 1024 -24.27 1.65 37.20
C PRO A 1024 -23.27 1.74 36.04
N ILE A 1025 -22.07 1.17 36.21
CA ILE A 1025 -21.02 1.09 35.18
C ILE A 1025 -21.46 0.10 34.08
N ILE A 1026 -21.98 -1.06 34.49
CA ILE A 1026 -22.54 -2.09 33.60
C ILE A 1026 -23.77 -1.57 32.85
N GLU A 1027 -24.69 -0.89 33.54
CA GLU A 1027 -25.92 -0.35 32.93
C GLU A 1027 -25.59 0.68 31.83
N LYS A 1028 -24.64 1.60 32.08
CA LYS A 1028 -24.13 2.54 31.07
C LYS A 1028 -23.49 1.84 29.86
N ALA A 1029 -22.72 0.78 30.09
CA ALA A 1029 -22.04 0.02 29.05
C ALA A 1029 -23.02 -0.74 28.16
N LEU A 1030 -24.04 -1.38 28.76
CA LEU A 1030 -25.11 -2.02 28.01
C LEU A 1030 -25.90 -1.00 27.17
N ASP A 1031 -26.14 0.20 27.68
CA ASP A 1031 -26.79 1.28 26.91
C ASP A 1031 -25.90 1.85 25.80
N TYR A 1032 -24.58 1.94 25.98
CA TYR A 1032 -23.65 2.26 24.90
C TYR A 1032 -23.71 1.19 23.79
N LEU A 1033 -23.68 -0.10 24.15
CA LEU A 1033 -23.78 -1.19 23.17
C LEU A 1033 -25.13 -1.16 22.45
N ARG A 1034 -26.27 -1.03 23.16
CA ARG A 1034 -27.62 -0.90 22.55
C ARG A 1034 -27.70 0.23 21.52
N LYS A 1035 -27.06 1.38 21.78
CA LYS A 1035 -27.03 2.53 20.86
C LYS A 1035 -26.17 2.31 19.61
N ASN A 1036 -25.17 1.43 19.68
CA ASN A 1036 -24.25 1.14 18.58
C ASN A 1036 -24.56 -0.17 17.82
N LYS A 1037 -25.61 -0.90 18.24
CA LYS A 1037 -26.10 -2.10 17.54
C LYS A 1037 -26.72 -1.73 16.18
N THR A 1038 -26.45 -2.53 15.16
CA THR A 1038 -27.00 -2.35 13.81
C THR A 1038 -28.36 -3.01 13.62
N GLU A 1039 -29.00 -2.80 12.46
CA GLU A 1039 -30.26 -3.45 12.08
C GLU A 1039 -30.11 -4.98 12.02
N TYR A 1040 -28.95 -5.51 11.60
CA TYR A 1040 -28.67 -6.96 11.51
C TYR A 1040 -28.22 -7.60 12.83
N GLY A 1041 -28.31 -6.88 13.95
CA GLY A 1041 -27.90 -7.35 15.27
C GLY A 1041 -26.39 -7.35 15.55
N GLY A 1042 -25.59 -6.80 14.64
CA GLY A 1042 -24.14 -6.69 14.78
C GLY A 1042 -23.67 -5.34 15.33
N PHE A 1043 -22.37 -5.12 15.28
CA PHE A 1043 -21.70 -3.91 15.78
C PHE A 1043 -20.58 -3.51 14.83
N LYS A 1044 -20.35 -2.21 14.67
CA LYS A 1044 -19.35 -1.69 13.72
C LYS A 1044 -18.03 -1.33 14.40
N ASP A 1045 -16.94 -1.74 13.78
CA ASP A 1045 -15.60 -1.16 13.96
C ASP A 1045 -15.05 -0.69 12.60
N ALA A 1046 -14.25 0.38 12.61
CA ALA A 1046 -13.77 1.07 11.40
C ALA A 1046 -14.86 1.35 10.32
N GLY A 1047 -16.12 1.45 10.74
CA GLY A 1047 -17.30 1.65 9.88
C GLY A 1047 -17.98 0.38 9.32
N LYS A 1048 -17.44 -0.83 9.55
CA LYS A 1048 -17.98 -2.12 9.08
C LYS A 1048 -18.35 -3.05 10.23
N GLU A 1049 -19.33 -3.93 10.03
CA GLU A 1049 -19.61 -5.01 11.01
C GLU A 1049 -18.61 -6.17 10.85
N ASN A 1050 -18.05 -6.65 11.95
CA ASN A 1050 -17.15 -7.80 12.00
C ASN A 1050 -17.65 -8.87 13.00
N ALA A 1051 -17.09 -10.09 12.92
CA ALA A 1051 -17.50 -11.21 13.76
C ALA A 1051 -16.99 -11.11 15.22
N GLU A 1052 -15.78 -10.58 15.42
CA GLU A 1052 -15.09 -10.45 16.72
C GLU A 1052 -15.85 -9.54 17.69
N SER A 1053 -16.18 -8.31 17.28
CA SER A 1053 -16.93 -7.36 18.11
C SER A 1053 -18.29 -7.91 18.53
N ALA A 1054 -18.96 -8.66 17.64
CA ALA A 1054 -20.20 -9.34 17.95
C ALA A 1054 -19.99 -10.52 18.93
N ALA A 1055 -18.92 -11.31 18.75
CA ALA A 1055 -18.55 -12.40 19.64
C ALA A 1055 -18.22 -11.90 21.06
N GLN A 1056 -17.46 -10.82 21.21
CA GLN A 1056 -17.17 -10.20 22.50
C GLN A 1056 -18.46 -9.76 23.21
N VAL A 1057 -19.39 -9.12 22.49
CA VAL A 1057 -20.70 -8.73 23.06
C VAL A 1057 -21.52 -9.96 23.46
N LEU A 1058 -21.52 -11.04 22.67
CA LEU A 1058 -22.25 -12.26 23.02
C LEU A 1058 -21.72 -12.91 24.33
N VAL A 1059 -20.40 -12.95 24.54
CA VAL A 1059 -19.82 -13.43 25.81
C VAL A 1059 -20.15 -12.49 26.97
N ALA A 1060 -20.16 -11.17 26.75
CA ALA A 1060 -20.55 -10.19 27.76
C ALA A 1060 -22.01 -10.37 28.22
N LEU A 1061 -22.95 -10.45 27.27
CA LEU A 1061 -24.39 -10.62 27.55
C LEU A 1061 -24.67 -11.94 28.28
N THR A 1062 -24.12 -13.04 27.78
CA THR A 1062 -24.30 -14.38 28.40
C THR A 1062 -23.66 -14.48 29.78
N SER A 1063 -22.53 -13.80 30.02
CA SER A 1063 -21.88 -13.72 31.34
C SER A 1063 -22.68 -12.90 32.35
N LEU A 1064 -23.44 -11.91 31.91
CA LEU A 1064 -24.36 -11.13 32.76
C LEU A 1064 -25.70 -11.84 33.02
N GLY A 1065 -26.04 -12.84 32.20
CA GLY A 1065 -27.31 -13.57 32.24
C GLY A 1065 -28.40 -13.00 31.33
N ILE A 1066 -28.03 -12.31 30.25
CA ILE A 1066 -28.93 -11.63 29.31
C ILE A 1066 -29.07 -12.50 28.05
N ASP A 1067 -30.28 -12.97 27.71
CA ASP A 1067 -30.52 -13.66 26.43
C ASP A 1067 -30.60 -12.62 25.29
N PRO A 1068 -29.69 -12.63 24.29
CA PRO A 1068 -29.75 -11.74 23.14
C PRO A 1068 -30.93 -12.01 22.19
N LEU A 1069 -31.63 -13.15 22.31
CA LEU A 1069 -32.82 -13.47 21.52
C LEU A 1069 -34.12 -12.91 22.12
N ASP A 1070 -34.10 -12.49 23.40
CA ASP A 1070 -35.25 -11.83 24.02
C ASP A 1070 -35.31 -10.35 23.58
N PRO A 1071 -36.36 -9.92 22.83
CA PRO A 1071 -36.45 -8.55 22.33
C PRO A 1071 -36.51 -7.49 23.44
N SER A 1072 -36.94 -7.85 24.66
CA SER A 1072 -36.99 -6.92 25.80
C SER A 1072 -35.60 -6.43 26.23
N ASN A 1073 -34.56 -7.23 26.00
CA ASN A 1073 -33.16 -6.88 26.28
C ASN A 1073 -32.58 -5.88 25.26
N LYS A 1074 -33.27 -5.68 24.11
CA LYS A 1074 -32.94 -4.75 23.02
C LYS A 1074 -31.67 -5.09 22.22
N PHE A 1075 -31.17 -6.32 22.34
CA PHE A 1075 -30.01 -6.82 21.58
C PHE A 1075 -30.38 -7.53 20.26
N GLY A 1076 -31.66 -7.52 19.88
CA GLY A 1076 -32.15 -7.96 18.58
C GLY A 1076 -33.65 -8.30 18.59
N ASP A 1077 -34.07 -9.04 17.57
CA ASP A 1077 -35.36 -9.73 17.50
C ASP A 1077 -35.19 -11.23 17.18
N GLU A 1078 -36.29 -11.95 16.94
CA GLU A 1078 -36.30 -13.39 16.64
C GLU A 1078 -35.47 -13.81 15.40
N ASN A 1079 -35.19 -12.87 14.49
CA ASN A 1079 -34.43 -13.08 13.25
C ASN A 1079 -33.08 -12.32 13.19
N TYR A 1080 -32.97 -11.15 13.84
CA TYR A 1080 -31.83 -10.23 13.76
C TYR A 1080 -31.31 -9.81 15.15
N ASN A 1081 -30.52 -10.70 15.75
CA ASN A 1081 -29.82 -10.55 17.04
C ASN A 1081 -28.33 -10.95 16.93
N VAL A 1082 -27.55 -10.69 17.99
CA VAL A 1082 -26.10 -10.92 18.03
C VAL A 1082 -25.70 -12.35 17.64
N VAL A 1083 -26.45 -13.36 18.05
CA VAL A 1083 -26.18 -14.78 17.70
C VAL A 1083 -26.39 -15.00 16.20
N THR A 1084 -27.52 -14.55 15.67
CA THR A 1084 -27.83 -14.66 14.23
C THR A 1084 -26.88 -13.85 13.35
N ASN A 1085 -26.29 -12.77 13.88
CA ASN A 1085 -25.28 -11.94 13.23
C ASN A 1085 -23.97 -12.74 13.07
N ILE A 1086 -23.42 -13.27 14.18
CA ILE A 1086 -22.22 -14.13 14.20
C ILE A 1086 -22.36 -15.34 13.27
N LEU A 1087 -23.48 -16.06 13.36
CA LEU A 1087 -23.78 -17.20 12.48
C LEU A 1087 -23.72 -16.83 10.99
N SER A 1088 -23.91 -15.57 10.63
CA SER A 1088 -23.89 -15.08 9.25
C SER A 1088 -22.50 -14.70 8.70
N TYR A 1089 -21.45 -14.77 9.53
CA TYR A 1089 -20.03 -14.71 9.11
C TYR A 1089 -19.45 -16.08 8.78
N ARG A 1090 -20.24 -17.14 8.94
CA ARG A 1090 -19.79 -18.50 8.71
C ARG A 1090 -19.50 -18.75 7.22
N ASN A 1091 -18.30 -19.20 6.93
CA ASN A 1091 -17.86 -19.53 5.58
C ASN A 1091 -18.38 -20.92 5.17
N ASN A 1092 -19.08 -20.99 4.03
CA ASN A 1092 -19.67 -22.24 3.56
C ASN A 1092 -18.66 -23.22 2.94
N LYS A 1093 -17.40 -22.81 2.70
CA LYS A 1093 -16.34 -23.65 2.10
C LYS A 1093 -15.67 -24.55 3.16
N ASP A 1094 -15.26 -23.97 4.29
CA ASP A 1094 -14.51 -24.65 5.36
C ASP A 1094 -15.26 -24.72 6.70
N GLY A 1095 -16.48 -24.16 6.76
CA GLY A 1095 -17.34 -24.18 7.94
C GLY A 1095 -16.89 -23.27 9.09
N LYS A 1096 -15.80 -22.51 8.95
CA LYS A 1096 -15.23 -21.59 9.95
C LYS A 1096 -15.84 -20.19 9.80
N PHE A 1097 -15.24 -19.13 10.39
CA PHE A 1097 -15.77 -17.76 10.32
C PHE A 1097 -14.80 -16.78 9.66
N ASN A 1098 -15.35 -15.91 8.83
CA ASN A 1098 -14.66 -14.75 8.27
C ASN A 1098 -14.59 -13.58 9.28
N HIS A 1099 -13.73 -12.59 9.01
CA HIS A 1099 -13.71 -11.32 9.76
C HIS A 1099 -14.83 -10.40 9.27
N TRP A 1100 -14.89 -10.13 7.96
CA TRP A 1100 -16.02 -9.50 7.29
C TRP A 1100 -16.82 -10.51 6.47
N LYS A 1101 -18.13 -10.26 6.37
CA LYS A 1101 -19.08 -11.13 5.67
C LYS A 1101 -18.82 -11.26 4.15
N GLN A 1102 -17.93 -10.44 3.60
CA GLN A 1102 -17.54 -10.43 2.19
C GLN A 1102 -16.18 -11.12 1.92
N ASP A 1103 -15.46 -11.58 2.95
CA ASP A 1103 -14.13 -12.18 2.76
C ASP A 1103 -14.24 -13.56 2.08
N ASP A 1104 -13.27 -13.91 1.23
CA ASP A 1104 -13.26 -15.20 0.53
C ASP A 1104 -12.77 -16.38 1.39
N SER A 1105 -12.07 -16.09 2.49
CA SER A 1105 -11.46 -17.08 3.39
C SER A 1105 -11.65 -16.72 4.86
N SER A 1106 -11.84 -17.75 5.68
CA SER A 1106 -11.99 -17.64 7.14
C SER A 1106 -10.74 -17.12 7.84
N ASN A 1107 -10.93 -16.40 8.94
CA ASN A 1107 -9.87 -15.84 9.79
C ASN A 1107 -9.83 -16.61 11.13
N LEU A 1108 -8.63 -16.95 11.60
CA LEU A 1108 -8.42 -17.76 12.81
C LEU A 1108 -8.94 -17.08 14.09
N MET A 1109 -8.75 -15.77 14.23
CA MET A 1109 -9.25 -15.03 15.40
C MET A 1109 -10.78 -14.95 15.38
N SER A 1110 -11.36 -14.55 14.24
CA SER A 1110 -12.81 -14.52 14.02
C SER A 1110 -13.44 -15.89 14.28
N THR A 1111 -12.77 -16.96 13.87
CA THR A 1111 -13.20 -18.35 14.10
C THR A 1111 -13.14 -18.74 15.57
N ASN A 1112 -12.02 -18.51 16.27
CA ASN A 1112 -11.88 -18.85 17.68
C ASN A 1112 -12.85 -18.06 18.57
N GLN A 1113 -12.98 -16.75 18.34
CA GLN A 1113 -13.89 -15.89 19.10
C GLN A 1113 -15.36 -16.23 18.82
N SER A 1114 -15.76 -16.36 17.55
CA SER A 1114 -17.13 -16.79 17.21
C SER A 1114 -17.46 -18.15 17.82
N TYR A 1115 -16.53 -19.10 17.78
CA TYR A 1115 -16.73 -20.42 18.36
C TYR A 1115 -16.89 -20.37 19.89
N TYR A 1116 -15.99 -19.72 20.63
CA TYR A 1116 -16.15 -19.63 22.09
C TYR A 1116 -17.37 -18.79 22.51
N ALA A 1117 -17.78 -17.82 21.70
CA ALA A 1117 -18.97 -17.01 21.96
C ALA A 1117 -20.27 -17.80 21.75
N LEU A 1118 -20.35 -18.59 20.68
CA LEU A 1118 -21.45 -19.55 20.46
C LEU A 1118 -21.48 -20.61 21.57
N VAL A 1119 -20.33 -21.08 22.05
CA VAL A 1119 -20.23 -21.97 23.22
C VAL A 1119 -20.69 -21.27 24.51
N SER A 1120 -20.36 -19.99 24.72
CA SER A 1120 -20.89 -19.21 25.86
C SER A 1120 -22.41 -19.10 25.82
N TYR A 1121 -23.00 -18.92 24.62
CA TYR A 1121 -24.45 -18.95 24.43
C TYR A 1121 -25.05 -20.34 24.66
N LEU A 1122 -24.40 -21.41 24.18
CA LEU A 1122 -24.81 -22.78 24.47
C LEU A 1122 -24.83 -23.07 25.98
N ARG A 1123 -23.76 -22.70 26.70
CA ARG A 1123 -23.67 -22.85 28.16
C ARG A 1123 -24.76 -22.08 28.89
N PHE A 1124 -25.02 -20.83 28.49
CA PHE A 1124 -26.13 -20.02 29.01
C PHE A 1124 -27.50 -20.69 28.78
N MET A 1125 -27.79 -21.16 27.56
CA MET A 1125 -29.03 -21.88 27.25
C MET A 1125 -29.20 -23.19 28.04
N GLU A 1126 -28.10 -23.83 28.42
CA GLU A 1126 -28.07 -25.08 29.17
C GLU A 1126 -27.99 -24.87 30.70
N ASN A 1127 -28.06 -23.63 31.19
CA ASN A 1127 -27.87 -23.23 32.60
C ASN A 1127 -26.53 -23.71 33.21
N ARG A 1128 -25.49 -23.86 32.37
CA ARG A 1128 -24.10 -24.12 32.78
C ARG A 1128 -23.45 -22.80 33.20
N SER A 1129 -22.35 -22.86 33.95
CA SER A 1129 -21.63 -21.63 34.35
C SER A 1129 -21.13 -20.84 33.13
N LYS A 1130 -20.98 -19.52 33.27
CA LYS A 1130 -20.46 -18.63 32.21
C LYS A 1130 -19.08 -19.09 31.70
N LEU A 1131 -18.71 -18.72 30.47
CA LEU A 1131 -17.53 -19.25 29.76
C LEU A 1131 -16.27 -19.35 30.65
N TYR A 1132 -15.90 -18.24 31.29
CA TYR A 1132 -14.72 -18.13 32.14
C TYR A 1132 -14.90 -18.61 33.60
N ASP A 1133 -16.12 -18.91 34.04
CA ASP A 1133 -16.37 -19.42 35.40
C ASP A 1133 -16.20 -20.94 35.42
N MET A 1134 -14.97 -21.37 35.63
CA MET A 1134 -14.52 -22.77 35.56
C MET A 1134 -14.71 -23.52 36.88
N ARG A 1135 -15.46 -22.94 37.83
CA ARG A 1135 -15.74 -23.59 39.13
C ARG A 1135 -16.57 -24.87 39.00
N ASP A 1136 -17.19 -25.11 37.84
CA ASP A 1136 -17.80 -26.40 37.48
C ASP A 1136 -16.75 -27.51 37.24
N GLU A 1137 -15.52 -27.19 36.82
CA GLU A 1137 -14.43 -28.17 36.68
C GLU A 1137 -13.97 -28.73 38.03
N LYS A 1138 -14.23 -28.03 39.15
CA LYS A 1138 -13.98 -28.55 40.52
C LYS A 1138 -14.97 -29.63 40.96
N VAL A 1139 -16.03 -29.91 40.19
CA VAL A 1139 -17.08 -30.90 40.53
C VAL A 1139 -16.80 -32.27 39.91
N GLU A 1140 -15.55 -32.74 39.97
CA GLU A 1140 -15.25 -34.17 39.92
C GLU A 1140 -13.90 -34.54 40.56
N VAL A 1141 -13.69 -34.19 41.83
CA VAL A 1141 -12.71 -34.93 42.65
C VAL A 1141 -13.27 -36.33 42.93
N LYS A 1142 -13.16 -37.21 41.93
CA LYS A 1142 -13.05 -38.64 42.21
C LYS A 1142 -11.81 -38.80 43.06
N GLU A 1143 -11.93 -39.46 44.21
CA GLU A 1143 -10.74 -39.89 44.93
C GLU A 1143 -9.87 -40.72 44.00
N GLU A 1144 -8.56 -40.48 44.01
CA GLU A 1144 -7.62 -41.51 43.60
C GLU A 1144 -7.82 -42.72 44.51
N THR A 1145 -8.55 -43.72 44.02
CA THR A 1145 -8.51 -45.08 44.55
C THR A 1145 -7.14 -45.67 44.22
N LYS A 1146 -6.13 -45.26 45.00
CA LYS A 1146 -4.78 -45.84 44.97
C LYS A 1146 -4.90 -47.37 45.06
N GLU A 1147 -3.98 -48.07 44.40
CA GLU A 1147 -4.02 -49.52 44.21
C GLU A 1147 -4.14 -50.29 45.54
N PHE A 1148 -3.65 -49.71 46.65
CA PHE A 1148 -3.82 -50.23 48.00
C PHE A 1148 -4.53 -49.25 48.94
N GLU A 1149 -5.58 -49.75 49.60
CA GLU A 1149 -6.19 -49.12 50.79
C GLU A 1149 -5.48 -49.65 52.05
N ILE A 1150 -5.02 -48.76 52.93
CA ILE A 1150 -4.46 -49.13 54.24
C ILE A 1150 -5.43 -48.73 55.36
N LYS A 1151 -5.44 -49.48 56.46
CA LYS A 1151 -6.11 -49.12 57.72
C LYS A 1151 -5.16 -49.35 58.89
N ASN A 1152 -5.07 -48.38 59.80
CA ASN A 1152 -4.51 -48.63 61.13
C ASN A 1152 -5.51 -49.49 61.92
N LEU A 1153 -5.05 -50.63 62.45
CA LEU A 1153 -5.81 -51.52 63.34
C LEU A 1153 -5.34 -51.44 64.79
N THR A 1154 -4.29 -50.67 65.09
CA THR A 1154 -3.79 -50.46 66.44
C THR A 1154 -4.87 -49.81 67.30
N ALA A 1155 -5.18 -50.40 68.45
CA ALA A 1155 -6.26 -49.91 69.32
C ALA A 1155 -5.95 -48.55 69.97
N LYS A 1156 -4.67 -48.21 70.10
CA LYS A 1156 -4.19 -46.88 70.52
C LYS A 1156 -4.24 -45.92 69.32
N LYS A 1157 -4.78 -44.71 69.54
CA LYS A 1157 -4.85 -43.64 68.52
C LYS A 1157 -3.65 -42.70 68.52
N GLU A 1158 -2.93 -42.67 69.64
CA GLU A 1158 -1.73 -41.84 69.87
C GLU A 1158 -0.78 -42.70 70.71
N PHE A 1159 0.53 -42.58 70.49
CA PHE A 1159 1.55 -43.34 71.20
C PHE A 1159 2.37 -42.45 72.14
N LYS A 1160 2.95 -43.05 73.18
CA LYS A 1160 3.74 -42.31 74.18
C LYS A 1160 5.25 -42.45 73.94
N LEU A 1161 5.98 -41.35 74.05
CA LEU A 1161 7.44 -41.37 74.10
C LEU A 1161 8.00 -42.31 75.19
N GLY A 1162 9.10 -42.99 74.86
CA GLY A 1162 9.85 -43.87 75.76
C GLY A 1162 9.23 -45.26 76.01
N THR A 1163 8.32 -45.72 75.15
CA THR A 1163 7.70 -47.06 75.23
C THR A 1163 7.87 -47.84 73.93
N ASP A 1164 7.96 -49.16 74.04
CA ASP A 1164 7.92 -50.07 72.89
C ASP A 1164 6.45 -50.32 72.51
N GLU A 1165 6.03 -49.85 71.34
CA GLU A 1165 4.63 -49.87 70.91
C GLU A 1165 4.42 -50.77 69.69
N GLU A 1166 3.43 -51.67 69.77
CA GLU A 1166 3.09 -52.60 68.70
C GLU A 1166 2.05 -51.96 67.76
N ILE A 1167 2.48 -51.66 66.54
CA ILE A 1167 1.66 -51.01 65.51
C ILE A 1167 1.18 -52.06 64.51
N ILE A 1168 -0.13 -52.16 64.32
CA ILE A 1168 -0.78 -53.08 63.40
C ILE A 1168 -1.43 -52.29 62.27
N ILE A 1169 -0.97 -52.49 61.03
CA ILE A 1169 -1.57 -51.91 59.83
C ILE A 1169 -2.09 -53.01 58.90
N LYS A 1170 -3.16 -52.73 58.17
CA LYS A 1170 -3.80 -53.65 57.23
C LYS A 1170 -3.83 -53.05 55.85
N ALA A 1171 -3.10 -53.65 54.90
CA ALA A 1171 -3.18 -53.30 53.48
C ALA A 1171 -4.22 -54.18 52.77
N ILE A 1172 -4.93 -53.62 51.81
CA ILE A 1172 -5.99 -54.27 51.03
C ILE A 1172 -5.74 -53.97 49.55
N ASN A 1173 -5.49 -55.01 48.75
CA ASN A 1173 -5.30 -54.86 47.30
C ASN A 1173 -6.66 -54.53 46.63
N LYS A 1174 -6.74 -53.40 45.94
CA LYS A 1174 -7.93 -52.93 45.19
C LYS A 1174 -7.83 -53.15 43.68
N THR A 1175 -6.70 -53.66 43.20
CA THR A 1175 -6.47 -53.95 41.80
C THR A 1175 -7.14 -55.27 41.37
N LYS A 1176 -7.07 -55.57 40.08
CA LYS A 1176 -7.59 -56.82 39.48
C LYS A 1176 -6.54 -57.91 39.33
N GLU A 1177 -5.33 -57.70 39.83
CA GLU A 1177 -4.21 -58.63 39.74
C GLU A 1177 -3.49 -58.82 41.10
N ASN A 1178 -2.71 -59.89 41.21
CA ASN A 1178 -1.85 -60.08 42.37
C ASN A 1178 -0.64 -59.14 42.23
N LYS A 1179 -0.23 -58.47 43.30
CA LYS A 1179 0.91 -57.54 43.30
C LYS A 1179 1.90 -57.92 44.39
N ASP A 1180 3.17 -57.99 44.04
CA ASP A 1180 4.26 -57.92 45.00
C ASP A 1180 4.42 -56.46 45.44
N VAL A 1181 4.49 -56.24 46.76
CA VAL A 1181 4.52 -54.91 47.37
C VAL A 1181 5.31 -54.89 48.68
N ALA A 1182 5.92 -53.74 48.98
CA ALA A 1182 6.52 -53.44 50.28
C ALA A 1182 5.49 -52.74 51.19
N LEU A 1183 5.05 -53.41 52.27
CA LEU A 1183 4.32 -52.75 53.36
C LEU A 1183 5.33 -52.17 54.33
N ILE A 1184 5.17 -50.89 54.69
CA ILE A 1184 6.14 -50.14 55.50
C ILE A 1184 5.39 -49.39 56.60
N VAL A 1185 5.93 -49.44 57.83
CA VAL A 1185 5.60 -48.52 58.92
C VAL A 1185 6.89 -47.99 59.53
N GLY A 1186 7.04 -46.67 59.54
CA GLY A 1186 8.26 -45.97 59.95
C GLY A 1186 8.00 -44.83 60.92
N LEU A 1187 8.94 -44.60 61.84
CA LEU A 1187 8.98 -43.47 62.75
C LEU A 1187 9.79 -42.33 62.12
N PHE A 1188 9.18 -41.17 61.95
CA PHE A 1188 9.82 -39.97 61.39
C PHE A 1188 9.95 -38.90 62.46
N ASN A 1189 11.06 -38.15 62.45
CA ASN A 1189 11.21 -36.98 63.31
C ASN A 1189 10.51 -35.74 62.70
N LYS A 1190 10.43 -34.65 63.47
CA LYS A 1190 9.87 -33.36 63.01
C LYS A 1190 10.49 -32.79 61.72
N ASP A 1191 11.73 -33.13 61.40
CA ASP A 1191 12.42 -32.68 60.18
C ASP A 1191 12.09 -33.58 58.96
N GLY A 1192 11.16 -34.53 59.11
CA GLY A 1192 10.74 -35.46 58.06
C GLY A 1192 11.72 -36.60 57.79
N LYS A 1193 12.76 -36.79 58.62
CA LYS A 1193 13.73 -37.88 58.45
C LYS A 1193 13.23 -39.16 59.11
N LEU A 1194 13.38 -40.29 58.41
CA LEU A 1194 13.12 -41.62 58.96
C LEU A 1194 14.17 -41.97 60.02
N VAL A 1195 13.71 -42.43 61.19
CA VAL A 1195 14.55 -42.73 62.38
C VAL A 1195 14.58 -44.22 62.68
N ASN A 1196 13.45 -44.91 62.48
CA ASN A 1196 13.31 -46.35 62.65
C ASN A 1196 12.17 -46.86 61.77
N TYR A 1197 12.17 -48.12 61.34
CA TYR A 1197 11.06 -48.71 60.58
C TYR A 1197 10.98 -50.23 60.71
N GLY A 1198 9.81 -50.78 60.41
CA GLY A 1198 9.64 -52.18 60.03
C GLY A 1198 8.92 -52.24 58.69
N ALA A 1199 9.34 -53.19 57.85
CA ALA A 1199 8.75 -53.42 56.54
C ALA A 1199 8.74 -54.91 56.18
N VAL A 1200 7.86 -55.28 55.25
CA VAL A 1200 7.83 -56.61 54.64
C VAL A 1200 7.48 -56.50 53.15
N GLU A 1201 8.24 -57.18 52.30
CA GLU A 1201 7.88 -57.39 50.89
C GLU A 1201 7.10 -58.69 50.75
N GLN A 1202 5.94 -58.64 50.08
CA GLN A 1202 5.04 -59.79 49.95
C GLN A 1202 4.06 -59.65 48.78
N ASN A 1203 3.62 -60.79 48.25
CA ASN A 1203 2.53 -60.86 47.28
C ASN A 1203 1.16 -60.71 47.96
N ILE A 1204 0.37 -59.71 47.60
CA ILE A 1204 -1.02 -59.57 48.04
C ILE A 1204 -1.95 -59.81 46.85
N LYS A 1205 -2.83 -60.82 46.96
CA LYS A 1205 -3.73 -61.22 45.88
C LYS A 1205 -4.92 -60.28 45.71
N VAL A 1206 -5.58 -60.38 44.56
CA VAL A 1206 -6.82 -59.66 44.20
C VAL A 1206 -7.86 -59.70 45.34
N ASN A 1207 -8.26 -58.53 45.84
CA ASN A 1207 -9.20 -58.34 46.97
C ASN A 1207 -8.79 -58.99 48.31
N GLU A 1208 -7.66 -59.69 48.39
CA GLU A 1208 -7.08 -60.14 49.66
C GLU A 1208 -6.47 -58.95 50.42
N ASN A 1209 -6.14 -59.21 51.68
CA ASN A 1209 -5.67 -58.20 52.61
C ASN A 1209 -4.74 -58.86 53.63
N VAL A 1210 -3.67 -58.14 54.00
CA VAL A 1210 -2.65 -58.65 54.91
C VAL A 1210 -2.38 -57.60 55.99
N ASN A 1211 -2.20 -58.07 57.22
CA ASN A 1211 -1.77 -57.24 58.33
C ASN A 1211 -0.23 -57.29 58.44
N LEU A 1212 0.41 -56.14 58.54
CA LEU A 1212 1.79 -56.00 59.03
C LEU A 1212 1.72 -55.51 60.48
N THR A 1213 2.42 -56.21 61.37
CA THR A 1213 2.60 -55.85 62.78
C THR A 1213 4.08 -55.55 63.03
N VAL A 1214 4.38 -54.39 63.64
CA VAL A 1214 5.75 -53.95 63.93
C VAL A 1214 5.85 -53.39 65.34
N GLY A 1215 6.84 -53.84 66.12
CA GLY A 1215 7.23 -53.21 67.37
C GLY A 1215 8.10 -51.98 67.09
N LEU A 1216 7.51 -50.79 67.16
CA LEU A 1216 8.13 -49.47 67.21
C LEU A 1216 8.74 -49.12 68.59
N PRO A 1217 10.04 -49.33 68.93
CA PRO A 1217 10.62 -48.70 70.11
C PRO A 1217 10.67 -47.19 69.92
N LEU A 1218 9.99 -46.43 70.78
CA LEU A 1218 9.87 -44.97 70.67
C LEU A 1218 10.92 -44.25 71.54
N PRO A 1219 11.64 -43.24 71.00
CA PRO A 1219 12.56 -42.41 71.77
C PRO A 1219 11.90 -41.76 72.99
N LYS A 1220 12.68 -41.48 74.03
CA LYS A 1220 12.19 -40.95 75.32
C LYS A 1220 11.80 -39.46 75.27
N GLU A 1221 12.37 -38.71 74.34
CA GLU A 1221 12.23 -37.26 74.19
C GLU A 1221 12.29 -36.91 72.70
N GLY A 1222 11.56 -35.86 72.28
CA GLY A 1222 11.52 -35.37 70.90
C GLY A 1222 10.14 -35.48 70.22
N GLU A 1223 9.99 -34.80 69.09
CA GLU A 1223 8.74 -34.79 68.29
C GLU A 1223 8.83 -35.80 67.14
N TYR A 1224 7.86 -36.71 67.07
CA TYR A 1224 7.83 -37.79 66.08
C TYR A 1224 6.42 -38.11 65.56
N THR A 1225 6.36 -38.62 64.34
CA THR A 1225 5.14 -39.15 63.71
C THR A 1225 5.43 -40.54 63.16
N VAL A 1226 4.59 -41.52 63.51
CA VAL A 1226 4.59 -42.83 62.84
C VAL A 1226 3.82 -42.71 61.53
N LYS A 1227 4.42 -43.14 60.41
CA LYS A 1227 3.78 -43.13 59.09
C LYS A 1227 3.75 -44.54 58.50
N ALA A 1228 2.64 -44.89 57.87
CA ALA A 1228 2.39 -46.21 57.29
C ALA A 1228 1.93 -46.10 55.83
N PHE A 1229 2.54 -46.89 54.93
CA PHE A 1229 2.31 -46.83 53.49
C PHE A 1229 2.69 -48.15 52.79
N VAL A 1230 2.26 -48.30 51.54
CA VAL A 1230 2.62 -49.41 50.65
C VAL A 1230 3.37 -48.85 49.44
N TRP A 1231 4.53 -49.42 49.16
CA TRP A 1231 5.34 -49.20 47.96
C TRP A 1231 5.34 -50.43 47.05
N ASP A 1232 5.74 -50.26 45.80
CA ASP A 1232 5.97 -51.37 44.86
C ASP A 1232 7.08 -52.32 45.35
N SER A 1233 8.17 -51.75 45.87
CA SER A 1233 9.26 -52.47 46.54
C SER A 1233 10.08 -51.51 47.39
N LEU A 1234 10.93 -52.05 48.27
CA LEU A 1234 11.90 -51.28 49.06
C LEU A 1234 13.00 -50.65 48.20
N SER A 1235 13.20 -51.14 46.97
CA SER A 1235 14.17 -50.60 46.00
C SER A 1235 13.55 -49.65 44.97
N GLY A 1236 12.30 -49.88 44.55
CA GLY A 1236 11.55 -49.02 43.63
C GLY A 1236 10.98 -47.77 44.29
N MET A 1237 10.54 -47.88 45.55
CA MET A 1237 10.02 -46.80 46.39
C MET A 1237 8.81 -46.02 45.83
N ASN A 1238 8.05 -46.60 44.89
CA ASN A 1238 6.91 -45.92 44.25
C ASN A 1238 5.63 -46.02 45.11
N PRO A 1239 4.96 -44.90 45.46
CA PRO A 1239 3.82 -44.91 46.38
C PRO A 1239 2.52 -45.50 45.77
N MET A 1240 2.15 -46.70 46.24
CA MET A 1240 0.94 -47.43 45.81
C MET A 1240 -0.29 -47.23 46.72
N SER A 1241 -0.13 -46.54 47.85
CA SER A 1241 -1.21 -46.19 48.78
C SER A 1241 -1.22 -44.70 49.12
N LYS A 1242 -2.30 -44.24 49.79
CA LYS A 1242 -2.22 -43.05 50.64
C LYS A 1242 -1.37 -43.37 51.89
N VAL A 1243 -0.70 -42.37 52.45
CA VAL A 1243 0.02 -42.50 53.73
C VAL A 1243 -0.98 -42.34 54.88
N ILE A 1244 -0.88 -43.18 55.91
CA ILE A 1244 -1.52 -42.94 57.22
C ILE A 1244 -0.48 -42.38 58.17
N GLU A 1245 -0.81 -41.30 58.88
CA GLU A 1245 0.03 -40.74 59.94
C GLU A 1245 -0.63 -40.96 61.31
N ILE A 1246 0.17 -41.34 62.31
CA ILE A 1246 -0.24 -41.55 63.70
C ILE A 1246 0.70 -40.72 64.58
N PRO A 1247 0.20 -39.73 65.34
CA PRO A 1247 1.05 -38.85 66.14
C PRO A 1247 1.61 -39.57 67.39
N VAL A 1248 2.84 -39.23 67.75
CA VAL A 1248 3.47 -39.59 69.04
C VAL A 1248 3.47 -38.36 69.94
N LYS A 1249 3.26 -38.54 71.25
CA LYS A 1249 3.19 -37.46 72.27
C LYS A 1249 3.85 -37.86 73.60
#